data_AF-A0A2W0BKM5-F1
#
_entry.id   AF-A0A2W0BKM5-F1
#
_cell.length_a   1.000
_cell.length_b   1.000
_cell.length_c   1.000
_cell.angle_alpha   90.00
_cell.angle_beta   90.00
_cell.angle_gamma   90.00
#
_symmetry.space_group_name_H-M   'P 1'
#
loop_
_entity.id
_entity.type
_entity.pdbx_description
1 polymer ?
#
loop_
_entity_poly.entity_id
_entity_poly.type
_entity_poly.pdbx_seq_one_letter_code
_entity_poly.pdbx_strand_id
1 'polypeptide(L)'
;MKDISVSLANERSMNTSQAARFQAADQGQPKVPHLVSLAVRGLVAMFDSRRQLFCYKLKKCGSKLVQEGISHRYTMMTLLGLHRLEMGGGTSSIKSGPVFDALISNLDWVDNIGDLGVLLWLCGVVSPERLSVIESQLDVKTALTRYQDARQRRTMELSWFLTGLSYLAMSDAKKSADLKDVAFRTYDLVKKNRGITFFGHQARGASLAGALRGQIGSFADQVYPIYAMTQFFKAYDRAEAKTFAMESAAGICTAQGPLGQWWWHYNSAKGQVAEGYPVFSVHQHAMAPMTLFALGETVHQDFTPWIYKGLEWINSQNELNFDMEDDASNLVWRCIFRSRISSSSRYLKARFGSHSPVVQHDRREDLSVLYECRPYELGWLLYAFAARNGNECSRRDNPPEIKSAPKSNSSTKAEHSQQKPKYVLMTAAYNEAAYIQQTLDSIVSQTIRPERWVIVSDSSKDGTDEIVQSYARRYDFIRFLRISRPPGRNFHSKVMALHKGATLLEDATYDYIGNVDADISLDASYFERLIEKFQVRPGLGLTAGYVYEGDNKEFRVRRSNRIHQVCHAAQLVRRECYEAINGYAVLRYGGEDWYAQTSARMKGWDAEPVPELRIFHHRSTGGADGQLRSCLRCGKLDYSMGTDPLFELVKCARRITSSPFLIGALARLAGFVWLYLSREPKEASPELCAFLRKEQRQRFFAFLKPTSQQATALLERR
;
A
#
# COMPACT_ATOMS: atom_id res chain seq x y z
N MET A 1 -69.44 1.15 -5.98
CA MET A 1 -69.14 2.48 -5.38
C MET A 1 -69.10 2.44 -3.84
N LYS A 2 -68.48 1.42 -3.22
CA LYS A 2 -68.19 1.43 -1.77
C LYS A 2 -66.81 0.85 -1.37
N ASP A 3 -66.04 0.30 -2.32
CA ASP A 3 -64.72 -0.32 -2.02
C ASP A 3 -63.49 0.48 -2.49
N ILE A 4 -63.67 1.74 -2.92
CA ILE A 4 -62.54 2.60 -3.35
C ILE A 4 -62.16 3.64 -2.27
N SER A 5 -63.00 3.85 -1.26
CA SER A 5 -62.77 4.86 -0.20
C SER A 5 -61.90 4.38 0.97
N VAL A 6 -61.68 3.07 1.13
CA VAL A 6 -60.86 2.52 2.23
C VAL A 6 -59.37 2.43 1.85
N SER A 7 -59.05 2.30 0.56
CA SER A 7 -57.65 2.26 0.08
C SER A 7 -56.95 3.62 0.17
N LEU A 8 -57.66 4.71 -0.14
CA LEU A 8 -57.10 6.08 -0.15
C LEU A 8 -56.89 6.68 1.26
N ALA A 9 -57.52 6.12 2.30
CA ALA A 9 -57.32 6.55 3.68
C ALA A 9 -56.07 5.91 4.32
N ASN A 10 -55.70 4.69 3.92
CA ASN A 10 -54.50 4.00 4.43
C ASN A 10 -53.21 4.47 3.75
N GLU A 11 -53.25 4.90 2.48
CA GLU A 11 -52.07 5.50 1.82
C GLU A 11 -51.73 6.90 2.37
N ARG A 12 -52.74 7.68 2.80
CA ARG A 12 -52.50 9.00 3.39
C ARG A 12 -51.92 8.93 4.81
N SER A 13 -52.32 7.95 5.63
CA SER A 13 -51.79 7.83 7.01
C SER A 13 -50.37 7.23 7.05
N MET A 14 -50.03 6.33 6.12
CA MET A 14 -48.65 5.82 5.97
C MET A 14 -47.67 6.89 5.48
N ASN A 15 -48.07 7.76 4.54
CA ASN A 15 -47.21 8.83 4.02
C ASN A 15 -46.89 9.92 5.05
N THR A 16 -47.82 10.24 5.96
CA THR A 16 -47.53 11.20 7.05
C THR A 16 -46.57 10.62 8.11
N SER A 17 -46.55 9.30 8.34
CA SER A 17 -45.64 8.69 9.32
C SER A 17 -44.20 8.54 8.80
N GLN A 18 -44.02 8.36 7.48
CA GLN A 18 -42.71 8.41 6.83
C GLN A 18 -42.21 9.85 6.68
N ALA A 19 -43.06 10.80 6.29
CA ALA A 19 -42.68 12.22 6.22
C ALA A 19 -42.32 12.81 7.59
N ALA A 20 -43.01 12.40 8.67
CA ALA A 20 -42.68 12.83 10.04
C ALA A 20 -41.39 12.18 10.57
N ARG A 21 -41.02 10.98 10.11
CA ARG A 21 -39.70 10.38 10.42
C ARG A 21 -38.55 11.09 9.71
N PHE A 22 -38.79 11.71 8.55
CA PHE A 22 -37.80 12.54 7.87
C PHE A 22 -37.66 13.95 8.44
N GLN A 23 -38.64 14.46 9.19
CA GLN A 23 -38.54 15.76 9.88
C GLN A 23 -37.85 15.70 11.27
N ALA A 24 -37.64 14.50 11.83
CA ALA A 24 -36.95 14.31 13.11
C ALA A 24 -35.46 13.95 12.97
N ALA A 25 -34.91 13.94 11.74
CA ALA A 25 -33.55 13.49 11.43
C ALA A 25 -32.52 14.63 11.23
N ASP A 26 -32.79 15.82 11.75
CA ASP A 26 -31.95 17.01 11.53
C ASP A 26 -30.70 17.09 12.45
N GLN A 27 -30.48 16.08 13.30
CA GLN A 27 -29.32 16.02 14.22
C GLN A 27 -28.21 15.05 13.80
N GLY A 28 -28.24 14.48 12.59
CA GLY A 28 -27.26 13.46 12.17
C GLY A 28 -26.89 13.42 10.69
N GLN A 29 -27.31 14.39 9.86
CA GLN A 29 -26.91 14.42 8.45
C GLN A 29 -25.42 14.79 8.32
N PRO A 30 -24.64 14.08 7.47
CA PRO A 30 -23.26 14.45 7.18
C PRO A 30 -23.21 15.89 6.68
N LYS A 31 -22.55 16.78 7.42
CA LYS A 31 -22.44 18.18 7.04
C LYS A 31 -21.39 18.31 5.95
N VAL A 32 -21.80 18.20 4.68
CA VAL A 32 -20.92 18.42 3.52
C VAL A 32 -20.04 19.68 3.65
N PRO A 33 -20.54 20.83 4.15
CA PRO A 33 -19.69 21.99 4.41
C PRO A 33 -18.56 21.72 5.41
N HIS A 34 -18.82 20.91 6.45
CA HIS A 34 -17.81 20.49 7.43
C HIS A 34 -16.74 19.62 6.77
N LEU A 35 -17.12 18.62 5.99
CA LEU A 35 -16.18 17.75 5.26
C LEU A 35 -15.29 18.54 4.28
N VAL A 36 -15.88 19.52 3.56
CA VAL A 36 -15.11 20.42 2.69
C VAL A 36 -14.11 21.24 3.50
N SER A 37 -14.56 21.81 4.62
CA SER A 37 -13.71 22.59 5.52
C SER A 37 -12.56 21.76 6.13
N LEU A 38 -12.86 20.54 6.56
CA LEU A 38 -11.91 19.55 7.05
C LEU A 38 -10.88 19.21 5.97
N ALA A 39 -11.32 18.95 4.74
CA ALA A 39 -10.43 18.65 3.62
C ALA A 39 -9.45 19.79 3.31
N VAL A 40 -9.92 21.05 3.29
CA VAL A 40 -9.04 22.22 3.08
C VAL A 40 -7.98 22.32 4.16
N ARG A 41 -8.34 22.16 5.43
CA ARG A 41 -7.39 22.21 6.55
C ARG A 41 -6.43 21.02 6.55
N GLY A 42 -6.94 19.81 6.28
CA GLY A 42 -6.16 18.58 6.25
C GLY A 42 -5.07 18.56 5.20
N LEU A 43 -5.34 19.16 4.02
CA LEU A 43 -4.35 19.25 2.94
C LEU A 43 -3.08 20.03 3.35
N VAL A 44 -3.20 21.01 4.25
CA VAL A 44 -2.05 21.79 4.74
C VAL A 44 -1.00 20.88 5.39
N ALA A 45 -1.44 19.90 6.17
CA ALA A 45 -0.56 18.95 6.83
C ALA A 45 0.08 17.92 5.88
N MET A 46 -0.34 17.87 4.61
CA MET A 46 0.16 16.95 3.58
C MET A 46 1.04 17.64 2.52
N PHE A 47 1.18 18.96 2.61
CA PHE A 47 1.86 19.78 1.62
C PHE A 47 3.32 20.02 1.99
N ASP A 48 4.24 19.75 1.06
CA ASP A 48 5.65 20.12 1.16
C ASP A 48 5.86 21.47 0.47
N SER A 49 5.98 22.53 1.27
CA SER A 49 6.15 23.90 0.78
C SER A 49 7.50 24.15 0.11
N ARG A 50 8.52 23.32 0.34
CA ARG A 50 9.83 23.49 -0.33
C ARG A 50 9.78 22.91 -1.74
N ARG A 51 9.17 21.74 -1.88
CA ARG A 51 9.05 21.05 -3.18
C ARG A 51 7.83 21.49 -3.97
N GLN A 52 6.87 22.16 -3.34
CA GLN A 52 5.57 22.52 -3.93
C GLN A 52 4.82 21.28 -4.42
N LEU A 53 4.88 20.18 -3.66
CA LEU A 53 4.24 18.90 -3.98
C LEU A 53 3.57 18.33 -2.72
N PHE A 54 2.60 17.44 -2.90
CA PHE A 54 1.97 16.73 -1.80
C PHE A 54 2.67 15.40 -1.49
N CYS A 55 2.63 15.01 -0.21
CA CYS A 55 3.18 13.74 0.24
C CYS A 55 2.46 12.52 -0.37
N TYR A 56 3.07 11.34 -0.33
CA TYR A 56 2.39 10.13 -0.78
C TYR A 56 1.30 9.69 0.22
N LYS A 57 1.55 9.82 1.52
CA LYS A 57 0.53 9.62 2.58
C LYS A 57 0.90 10.37 3.85
N LEU A 58 -0.11 10.67 4.65
CA LEU A 58 0.01 11.15 6.02
C LEU A 58 -0.49 10.05 6.96
N LYS A 59 0.35 9.63 7.91
CA LYS A 59 0.04 8.50 8.79
C LYS A 59 0.06 8.93 10.25
N LYS A 60 -0.86 8.39 11.05
CA LYS A 60 -0.83 8.52 12.51
C LYS A 60 0.17 7.51 13.11
N CYS A 61 1.23 8.02 13.74
CA CYS A 61 2.21 7.27 14.52
C CYS A 61 2.13 7.73 15.98
N GLY A 62 1.43 6.96 16.82
CA GLY A 62 1.09 7.40 18.18
C GLY A 62 0.21 8.65 18.15
N SER A 63 0.67 9.73 18.78
CA SER A 63 0.00 11.04 18.78
C SER A 63 0.44 11.98 17.64
N LYS A 64 1.42 11.58 16.81
CA LYS A 64 1.96 12.43 15.74
C LYS A 64 1.44 12.03 14.37
N LEU A 65 1.30 13.01 13.50
CA LEU A 65 1.05 12.82 12.06
C LEU A 65 2.38 12.95 11.30
N VAL A 66 2.72 11.94 10.50
CA VAL A 66 3.99 11.86 9.77
C VAL A 66 3.73 11.78 8.28
N GLN A 67 4.29 12.71 7.51
CA GLN A 67 4.29 12.68 6.05
C GLN A 67 5.27 11.60 5.56
N GLU A 68 4.87 10.80 4.57
CA GLU A 68 5.75 9.80 3.93
C GLU A 68 5.76 10.01 2.40
N GLY A 69 6.96 10.15 1.83
CA GLY A 69 7.19 10.27 0.39
C GLY A 69 6.59 11.53 -0.25
N ILE A 70 6.75 11.66 -1.57
CA ILE A 70 6.11 12.68 -2.40
C ILE A 70 5.41 11.97 -3.57
N SER A 71 4.31 12.53 -4.06
CA SER A 71 3.59 11.98 -5.21
C SER A 71 3.10 13.05 -6.18
N HIS A 72 3.66 13.06 -7.39
CA HIS A 72 3.19 13.90 -8.50
C HIS A 72 1.73 13.61 -8.84
N ARG A 73 1.36 12.32 -8.94
CA ARG A 73 -0.02 11.89 -9.19
C ARG A 73 -1.01 12.42 -8.16
N TYR A 74 -0.71 12.27 -6.87
CA TYR A 74 -1.61 12.78 -5.83
C TYR A 74 -1.63 14.29 -5.80
N THR A 75 -0.52 14.95 -6.09
CA THR A 75 -0.47 16.41 -6.27
C THR A 75 -1.44 16.86 -7.38
N MET A 76 -1.42 16.22 -8.55
CA MET A 76 -2.35 16.56 -9.63
C MET A 76 -3.82 16.36 -9.25
N MET A 77 -4.15 15.23 -8.62
CA MET A 77 -5.53 14.94 -8.17
C MET A 77 -5.99 15.92 -7.09
N THR A 78 -5.08 16.33 -6.19
CA THR A 78 -5.37 17.35 -5.19
C THR A 78 -5.57 18.73 -5.80
N LEU A 79 -4.79 19.09 -6.81
CA LEU A 79 -4.96 20.37 -7.53
C LEU A 79 -6.28 20.46 -8.27
N LEU A 80 -6.77 19.37 -8.88
CA LEU A 80 -8.12 19.34 -9.44
C LEU A 80 -9.17 19.75 -8.38
N GLY A 81 -9.05 19.21 -7.17
CA GLY A 81 -9.93 19.55 -6.04
C GLY A 81 -9.79 21.00 -5.58
N LEU A 82 -8.56 21.48 -5.39
CA LEU A 82 -8.29 22.86 -4.98
C LEU A 82 -8.78 23.87 -6.02
N HIS A 83 -8.59 23.60 -7.30
CA HIS A 83 -9.12 24.44 -8.36
C HIS A 83 -10.65 24.49 -8.32
N ARG A 84 -11.31 23.35 -8.09
CA ARG A 84 -12.77 23.32 -7.96
C ARG A 84 -13.27 24.07 -6.73
N LEU A 85 -12.51 24.05 -5.64
CA LEU A 85 -12.76 24.88 -4.46
C LEU A 85 -12.65 26.38 -4.80
N GLU A 86 -11.58 26.79 -5.49
CA GLU A 86 -11.37 28.18 -5.92
C GLU A 86 -12.51 28.65 -6.84
N MET A 87 -12.98 27.79 -7.75
CA MET A 87 -14.15 28.07 -8.60
C MET A 87 -15.47 28.17 -7.84
N GLY A 88 -15.58 27.49 -6.70
CA GLY A 88 -16.70 27.64 -5.77
C GLY A 88 -16.59 28.87 -4.86
N GLY A 89 -15.58 29.73 -5.03
CA GLY A 89 -15.32 30.88 -4.17
C GLY A 89 -14.65 30.54 -2.83
N GLY A 90 -14.24 29.29 -2.63
CA GLY A 90 -13.50 28.86 -1.45
C GLY A 90 -12.02 29.22 -1.53
N THR A 91 -11.36 29.30 -0.37
CA THR A 91 -9.95 29.67 -0.27
C THR A 91 -9.13 28.61 0.46
N SER A 92 -7.90 28.37 -0.01
CA SER A 92 -6.89 27.55 0.67
C SER A 92 -5.62 28.36 0.96
N SER A 93 -4.91 28.01 2.02
CA SER A 93 -3.58 28.56 2.31
C SER A 93 -2.53 28.07 1.31
N ILE A 94 -2.78 26.93 0.67
CA ILE A 94 -1.94 26.39 -0.41
C ILE A 94 -2.32 27.09 -1.71
N LYS A 95 -1.35 27.76 -2.34
CA LYS A 95 -1.56 28.43 -3.62
C LYS A 95 -1.45 27.41 -4.75
N SER A 96 -2.52 27.19 -5.51
CA SER A 96 -2.59 26.20 -6.59
C SER A 96 -1.60 26.49 -7.73
N GLY A 97 -1.43 27.77 -8.09
CA GLY A 97 -0.54 28.23 -9.18
C GLY A 97 0.91 27.75 -9.04
N PRO A 98 1.63 28.08 -7.94
CA PRO A 98 3.01 27.63 -7.72
C PRO A 98 3.18 26.10 -7.74
N VAL A 99 2.20 25.37 -7.22
CA VAL A 99 2.19 23.89 -7.20
C VAL A 99 2.02 23.35 -8.63
N PHE A 100 1.13 23.97 -9.41
CA PHE A 100 0.95 23.64 -10.83
C PHE A 100 2.22 23.93 -11.64
N ASP A 101 2.83 25.10 -11.47
CA ASP A 101 4.08 25.46 -12.15
C ASP A 101 5.23 24.50 -11.79
N ALA A 102 5.35 24.12 -10.51
CA ALA A 102 6.33 23.13 -10.08
C ALA A 102 6.13 21.77 -10.76
N LEU A 103 4.90 21.29 -10.89
CA LEU A 103 4.57 20.02 -11.54
C LEU A 103 4.97 19.97 -13.02
N ILE A 104 4.77 21.07 -13.75
CA ILE A 104 5.00 21.13 -15.20
C ILE A 104 6.38 21.65 -15.58
N SER A 105 7.17 22.11 -14.61
CA SER A 105 8.55 22.56 -14.82
C SER A 105 9.48 21.44 -15.32
N ASN A 106 9.23 20.21 -14.89
CA ASN A 106 9.91 19.00 -15.34
C ASN A 106 8.87 17.86 -15.46
N LEU A 107 8.78 17.25 -16.64
CA LEU A 107 7.81 16.18 -16.95
C LEU A 107 8.45 14.78 -17.03
N ASP A 108 9.72 14.62 -16.63
CA ASP A 108 10.46 13.35 -16.64
C ASP A 108 9.83 12.29 -15.72
N TRP A 109 9.01 12.73 -14.76
CA TRP A 109 8.27 11.83 -13.86
C TRP A 109 7.06 11.17 -14.53
N VAL A 110 6.64 11.59 -15.72
CA VAL A 110 5.53 10.99 -16.48
C VAL A 110 5.99 9.70 -17.18
N ASP A 111 5.92 8.59 -16.46
CA ASP A 111 6.45 7.29 -16.92
C ASP A 111 5.40 6.29 -17.42
N ASN A 112 4.11 6.63 -17.32
CA ASN A 112 2.99 5.75 -17.68
C ASN A 112 1.79 6.52 -18.25
N ILE A 113 0.84 5.82 -18.90
CA ILE A 113 -0.28 6.48 -19.57
C ILE A 113 -1.27 7.09 -18.59
N GLY A 114 -1.36 6.55 -17.38
CA GLY A 114 -2.20 7.08 -16.32
C GLY A 114 -1.75 8.47 -15.88
N ASP A 115 -0.45 8.65 -15.65
CA ASP A 115 0.13 9.95 -15.27
C ASP A 115 -0.04 10.99 -16.37
N LEU A 116 0.18 10.60 -17.63
CA LEU A 116 -0.12 11.46 -18.78
C LEU A 116 -1.60 11.85 -18.80
N GLY A 117 -2.50 10.89 -18.58
CA GLY A 117 -3.94 11.12 -18.58
C GLY A 117 -4.41 12.11 -17.50
N VAL A 118 -3.93 11.95 -16.28
CA VAL A 118 -4.27 12.87 -15.17
C VAL A 118 -3.64 14.24 -15.40
N LEU A 119 -2.44 14.33 -15.98
CA LEU A 119 -1.81 15.60 -16.34
C LEU A 119 -2.61 16.36 -17.40
N LEU A 120 -3.03 15.68 -18.47
CA LEU A 120 -3.90 16.26 -19.51
C LEU A 120 -5.23 16.70 -18.92
N TRP A 121 -5.82 15.92 -18.01
CA TRP A 121 -7.04 16.30 -17.31
C TRP A 121 -6.82 17.57 -16.46
N LEU A 122 -5.78 17.60 -15.62
CA LEU A 122 -5.44 18.76 -14.81
C LEU A 122 -5.26 20.01 -15.67
N CYS A 123 -4.48 19.91 -16.74
CA CYS A 123 -4.22 21.05 -17.62
C CYS A 123 -5.48 21.52 -18.35
N GLY A 124 -6.31 20.59 -18.84
CA GLY A 124 -7.58 20.94 -19.50
C GLY A 124 -8.61 21.58 -18.57
N VAL A 125 -8.45 21.45 -17.25
CA VAL A 125 -9.33 22.09 -16.25
C VAL A 125 -8.71 23.40 -15.74
N VAL A 126 -7.43 23.40 -15.39
CA VAL A 126 -6.79 24.51 -14.66
C VAL A 126 -6.15 25.54 -15.59
N SER A 127 -5.56 25.10 -16.70
CA SER A 127 -4.77 25.95 -17.59
C SER A 127 -4.85 25.42 -19.05
N PRO A 128 -6.03 25.54 -19.70
CA PRO A 128 -6.24 25.03 -21.06
C PRO A 128 -5.23 25.58 -22.07
N GLU A 129 -4.70 26.78 -21.84
CA GLU A 129 -3.69 27.42 -22.68
C GLU A 129 -2.35 26.67 -22.70
N ARG A 130 -1.93 26.05 -21.57
CA ARG A 130 -0.67 25.28 -21.48
C ARG A 130 -0.80 23.86 -22.00
N LEU A 131 -2.02 23.39 -22.20
CA LEU A 131 -2.32 22.05 -22.69
C LEU A 131 -1.70 21.79 -24.07
N SER A 132 -1.59 22.84 -24.89
CA SER A 132 -1.01 22.75 -26.22
C SER A 132 0.47 22.36 -26.21
N VAL A 133 1.23 22.96 -25.30
CA VAL A 133 2.67 22.73 -25.10
C VAL A 133 2.93 21.34 -24.53
N ILE A 134 2.15 20.94 -23.52
CA ILE A 134 2.31 19.65 -22.83
C ILE A 134 1.99 18.49 -23.78
N GLU A 135 0.95 18.61 -24.61
CA GLU A 135 0.60 17.60 -25.60
C GLU A 135 1.74 17.35 -26.60
N SER A 136 2.39 18.42 -27.07
CA SER A 136 3.50 18.33 -28.01
C SER A 136 4.78 17.79 -27.37
N GLN A 137 5.09 18.20 -26.13
CA GLN A 137 6.27 17.72 -25.40
C GLN A 137 6.19 16.24 -25.06
N LEU A 138 5.00 15.75 -24.71
CA LEU A 138 4.82 14.37 -24.27
C LEU A 138 4.39 13.42 -25.38
N ASP A 139 4.20 13.84 -26.63
CA ASP A 139 3.78 12.99 -27.76
C ASP A 139 2.56 12.10 -27.42
N VAL A 140 1.40 12.74 -27.28
CA VAL A 140 0.14 12.06 -26.93
C VAL A 140 -0.31 11.07 -28.01
N LYS A 141 0.05 11.31 -29.28
CA LYS A 141 -0.35 10.47 -30.43
C LYS A 141 0.15 9.04 -30.31
N THR A 142 1.36 8.84 -29.80
CA THR A 142 1.98 7.51 -29.67
C THR A 142 1.77 6.88 -28.28
N ALA A 143 1.07 7.55 -27.36
CA ALA A 143 0.95 7.11 -25.97
C ALA A 143 0.43 5.67 -25.81
N LEU A 144 -0.57 5.26 -26.61
CA LEU A 144 -1.16 3.92 -26.55
C LEU A 144 -0.18 2.78 -26.88
N THR A 145 0.83 3.04 -27.71
CA THR A 145 1.85 2.05 -28.10
C THR A 145 3.11 2.16 -27.24
N ARG A 146 3.47 3.38 -26.81
CA ARG A 146 4.66 3.66 -26.00
C ARG A 146 4.57 3.06 -24.60
N TYR A 147 3.49 3.33 -23.88
CA TYR A 147 3.40 2.97 -22.47
C TYR A 147 2.98 1.50 -22.24
N GLN A 148 3.55 0.89 -21.19
CA GLN A 148 3.35 -0.54 -20.92
C GLN A 148 1.95 -0.85 -20.38
N ASP A 149 1.43 0.00 -19.50
CA ASP A 149 0.09 -0.08 -18.92
C ASP A 149 -1.02 0.10 -19.97
N ALA A 150 -0.79 0.94 -20.98
CA ALA A 150 -1.64 1.05 -22.16
C ALA A 150 -1.69 -0.26 -22.97
N ARG A 151 -0.52 -0.88 -23.21
CA ARG A 151 -0.42 -2.19 -23.88
C ARG A 151 -1.02 -3.33 -23.07
N GLN A 152 -0.92 -3.27 -21.74
CA GLN A 152 -1.62 -4.17 -20.81
C GLN A 152 -3.12 -3.90 -20.74
N ARG A 153 -3.56 -2.76 -21.29
CA ARG A 153 -4.94 -2.25 -21.27
C ARG A 153 -5.48 -2.19 -19.85
N ARG A 154 -4.74 -1.56 -18.93
CA ARG A 154 -5.23 -1.38 -17.57
C ARG A 154 -6.39 -0.39 -17.55
N THR A 155 -7.47 -0.78 -16.88
CA THR A 155 -8.75 -0.07 -16.94
C THR A 155 -8.65 1.34 -16.37
N MET A 156 -8.10 1.48 -15.17
CA MET A 156 -7.97 2.77 -14.49
C MET A 156 -7.09 3.75 -15.28
N GLU A 157 -5.87 3.34 -15.66
CA GLU A 157 -4.92 4.19 -16.37
C GLU A 157 -5.43 4.61 -17.75
N LEU A 158 -6.07 3.70 -18.50
CA LEU A 158 -6.74 4.08 -19.76
C LEU A 158 -7.93 5.02 -19.56
N SER A 159 -8.64 4.90 -18.44
CA SER A 159 -9.78 5.79 -18.13
C SER A 159 -9.32 7.20 -17.78
N TRP A 160 -8.22 7.34 -17.03
CA TRP A 160 -7.58 8.65 -16.82
C TRP A 160 -7.13 9.26 -18.13
N PHE A 161 -6.51 8.46 -19.01
CA PHE A 161 -6.09 8.94 -20.33
C PHE A 161 -7.27 9.38 -21.20
N LEU A 162 -8.34 8.58 -21.27
CA LEU A 162 -9.57 8.95 -22.00
C LEU A 162 -10.20 10.23 -21.43
N THR A 163 -10.18 10.39 -20.11
CA THR A 163 -10.67 11.61 -19.45
C THR A 163 -9.85 12.82 -19.88
N GLY A 164 -8.51 12.74 -19.81
CA GLY A 164 -7.62 13.80 -20.26
C GLY A 164 -7.81 14.18 -21.73
N LEU A 165 -7.94 13.17 -22.61
CA LEU A 165 -8.25 13.39 -24.04
C LEU A 165 -9.61 14.06 -24.25
N SER A 166 -10.60 13.77 -23.41
CA SER A 166 -11.93 14.39 -23.50
C SER A 166 -11.90 15.86 -23.09
N TYR A 167 -11.19 16.21 -22.01
CA TYR A 167 -10.97 17.61 -21.63
C TYR A 167 -10.19 18.38 -22.68
N LEU A 168 -9.18 17.75 -23.29
CA LEU A 168 -8.44 18.32 -24.41
C LEU A 168 -9.35 18.62 -25.61
N ALA A 169 -10.20 17.66 -25.98
CA ALA A 169 -11.14 17.83 -27.08
C ALA A 169 -12.18 18.93 -26.83
N MET A 170 -12.64 19.10 -25.59
CA MET A 170 -13.55 20.18 -25.20
C MET A 170 -12.86 21.55 -25.16
N SER A 171 -11.55 21.60 -24.96
CA SER A 171 -10.79 22.85 -24.85
C SER A 171 -10.32 23.39 -26.20
N ASP A 172 -10.07 22.52 -27.19
CA ASP A 172 -9.55 22.90 -28.51
C ASP A 172 -10.15 22.02 -29.62
N ALA A 173 -11.03 22.62 -30.44
CA ALA A 173 -11.73 21.94 -31.53
C ALA A 173 -10.79 21.40 -32.63
N LYS A 174 -9.64 22.06 -32.87
CA LYS A 174 -8.68 21.61 -33.89
C LYS A 174 -7.92 20.38 -33.39
N LYS A 175 -7.48 20.39 -32.14
CA LYS A 175 -6.83 19.21 -31.52
C LYS A 175 -7.80 18.05 -31.30
N SER A 176 -9.08 18.35 -31.07
CA SER A 176 -10.15 17.34 -31.04
C SER A 176 -10.16 16.51 -32.33
N ALA A 177 -9.94 17.14 -33.50
CA ALA A 177 -9.83 16.42 -34.77
C ALA A 177 -8.55 15.57 -34.86
N ASP A 178 -7.40 16.13 -34.49
CA ASP A 178 -6.07 15.46 -34.59
C ASP A 178 -5.92 14.23 -33.67
N LEU A 179 -6.58 14.24 -32.51
CA LEU A 179 -6.49 13.19 -31.50
C LEU A 179 -7.75 12.33 -31.41
N LYS A 180 -8.73 12.58 -32.29
CA LYS A 180 -9.98 11.83 -32.35
C LYS A 180 -9.72 10.33 -32.38
N ASP A 181 -8.86 9.86 -33.29
CA ASP A 181 -8.58 8.43 -33.42
C ASP A 181 -7.96 7.83 -32.15
N VAL A 182 -7.12 8.58 -31.44
CA VAL A 182 -6.53 8.14 -30.17
C VAL A 182 -7.61 8.05 -29.09
N ALA A 183 -8.50 9.04 -29.00
CA ALA A 183 -9.60 9.05 -28.04
C ALA A 183 -10.58 7.89 -28.30
N PHE A 184 -10.98 7.68 -29.55
CA PHE A 184 -11.87 6.59 -29.95
C PHE A 184 -11.24 5.21 -29.71
N ARG A 185 -9.96 5.03 -30.04
CA ARG A 185 -9.24 3.79 -29.73
C ARG A 185 -9.14 3.56 -28.22
N THR A 186 -8.89 4.61 -27.44
CA THR A 186 -8.84 4.50 -25.98
C THR A 186 -10.21 4.12 -25.41
N TYR A 187 -11.29 4.75 -25.89
CA TYR A 187 -12.68 4.40 -25.56
C TYR A 187 -12.96 2.91 -25.83
N ASP A 188 -12.61 2.42 -27.01
CA ASP A 188 -12.81 1.00 -27.38
C ASP A 188 -12.03 0.04 -26.48
N LEU A 189 -10.82 0.42 -26.04
CA LEU A 189 -10.02 -0.39 -25.12
C LEU A 189 -10.65 -0.44 -23.73
N VAL A 190 -11.11 0.68 -23.19
CA VAL A 190 -11.80 0.73 -21.88
C VAL A 190 -13.12 -0.07 -21.94
N LYS A 191 -13.89 0.11 -23.02
CA LYS A 191 -15.14 -0.64 -23.27
C LYS A 191 -14.92 -2.14 -23.28
N LYS A 192 -13.85 -2.63 -23.92
CA LYS A 192 -13.50 -4.06 -23.97
C LYS A 192 -13.15 -4.67 -22.61
N ASN A 193 -12.83 -3.87 -21.60
CA ASN A 193 -12.56 -4.35 -20.25
C ASN A 193 -13.84 -4.52 -19.41
N ARG A 194 -15.00 -4.07 -19.92
CA ARG A 194 -16.31 -4.31 -19.29
C ARG A 194 -16.74 -5.76 -19.49
N GLY A 195 -17.21 -6.38 -18.41
CA GLY A 195 -17.92 -7.66 -18.46
C GLY A 195 -19.43 -7.46 -18.54
N ILE A 196 -20.19 -8.18 -17.72
CA ILE A 196 -21.66 -8.06 -17.69
C ILE A 196 -22.07 -6.66 -17.23
N THR A 197 -21.60 -6.26 -16.05
CA THR A 197 -21.97 -4.98 -15.40
C THR A 197 -20.73 -4.17 -14.99
N PHE A 198 -19.71 -4.87 -14.48
CA PHE A 198 -18.49 -4.30 -13.92
C PHE A 198 -17.32 -4.40 -14.90
N PHE A 199 -16.32 -3.56 -14.70
CA PHE A 199 -15.05 -3.58 -15.41
C PHE A 199 -14.03 -4.46 -14.69
N GLY A 200 -13.26 -5.22 -15.45
CA GLY A 200 -12.08 -5.92 -14.94
C GLY A 200 -10.89 -4.96 -14.78
N HIS A 201 -9.82 -5.39 -14.11
CA HIS A 201 -8.63 -4.55 -13.93
C HIS A 201 -7.80 -4.33 -15.21
N GLN A 202 -7.76 -5.33 -16.11
CA GLN A 202 -7.02 -5.24 -17.37
C GLN A 202 -7.57 -6.23 -18.40
N ALA A 203 -7.11 -6.13 -19.65
CA ALA A 203 -7.55 -7.05 -20.69
C ALA A 203 -7.22 -8.51 -20.37
N ARG A 204 -8.08 -9.41 -20.88
CA ARG A 204 -7.91 -10.85 -20.79
C ARG A 204 -6.68 -11.24 -21.63
N GLY A 205 -5.54 -11.42 -20.96
CA GLY A 205 -4.29 -11.81 -21.63
C GLY A 205 -4.38 -13.21 -22.26
N ALA A 206 -3.45 -13.53 -23.16
CA ALA A 206 -3.37 -14.85 -23.82
C ALA A 206 -3.02 -16.01 -22.86
N SER A 207 -2.55 -15.72 -21.64
CA SER A 207 -2.27 -16.73 -20.63
C SER A 207 -3.46 -16.92 -19.68
N LEU A 208 -3.75 -18.19 -19.33
CA LEU A 208 -4.86 -18.56 -18.45
C LEU A 208 -4.85 -17.79 -17.11
N ALA A 209 -3.65 -17.54 -16.56
CA ALA A 209 -3.47 -16.79 -15.32
C ALA A 209 -3.73 -15.27 -15.49
N GLY A 210 -3.37 -14.70 -16.64
CA GLY A 210 -3.66 -13.30 -16.99
C GLY A 210 -5.13 -13.05 -17.31
N ALA A 211 -5.78 -14.01 -17.97
CA ALA A 211 -7.21 -13.99 -18.27
C ALA A 211 -8.08 -14.01 -16.99
N LEU A 212 -7.69 -14.78 -15.98
CA LEU A 212 -8.39 -14.83 -14.69
C LEU A 212 -8.08 -13.62 -13.80
N ARG A 213 -6.86 -13.07 -13.83
CA ARG A 213 -6.48 -11.88 -13.05
C ARG A 213 -7.10 -10.60 -13.60
N GLY A 214 -7.27 -10.50 -14.92
CA GLY A 214 -7.90 -9.33 -15.54
C GLY A 214 -9.38 -9.16 -15.21
N GLN A 215 -10.09 -10.20 -14.76
CA GLN A 215 -11.54 -10.16 -14.50
C GLN A 215 -11.93 -9.52 -13.16
N ILE A 216 -11.00 -9.41 -12.21
CA ILE A 216 -11.27 -8.78 -10.92
C ILE A 216 -10.85 -7.32 -11.02
N GLY A 217 -11.81 -6.39 -10.97
CA GLY A 217 -11.57 -4.95 -10.91
C GLY A 217 -11.73 -4.43 -9.48
N SER A 218 -10.96 -3.41 -9.12
CA SER A 218 -11.19 -2.62 -7.91
C SER A 218 -12.37 -1.64 -8.10
N PHE A 219 -12.81 -0.96 -7.04
CA PHE A 219 -13.78 0.13 -7.15
C PHE A 219 -13.27 1.28 -8.04
N ALA A 220 -11.97 1.57 -8.00
CA ALA A 220 -11.33 2.52 -8.90
C ALA A 220 -11.50 2.10 -10.38
N ASP A 221 -11.39 0.80 -10.66
CA ASP A 221 -11.67 0.24 -11.98
C ASP A 221 -13.16 0.35 -12.37
N GLN A 222 -14.07 0.77 -11.49
CA GLN A 222 -15.49 1.03 -11.83
C GLN A 222 -15.74 2.52 -12.05
N VAL A 223 -15.34 3.36 -11.09
CA VAL A 223 -15.70 4.78 -11.08
C VAL A 223 -14.97 5.62 -12.12
N TYR A 224 -13.70 5.32 -12.42
CA TYR A 224 -12.96 6.08 -13.42
C TYR A 224 -13.44 5.79 -14.85
N PRO A 225 -13.75 4.54 -15.25
CA PRO A 225 -14.43 4.31 -16.54
C PRO A 225 -15.77 5.04 -16.64
N ILE A 226 -16.62 4.99 -15.63
CA ILE A 226 -17.92 5.69 -15.67
C ILE A 226 -17.70 7.20 -15.88
N TYR A 227 -16.76 7.81 -15.14
CA TYR A 227 -16.40 9.21 -15.32
C TYR A 227 -15.85 9.49 -16.71
N ALA A 228 -14.91 8.66 -17.20
CA ALA A 228 -14.27 8.82 -18.50
C ALA A 228 -15.27 8.71 -19.65
N MET A 229 -16.20 7.74 -19.58
CA MET A 229 -17.28 7.58 -20.56
C MET A 229 -18.24 8.78 -20.56
N THR A 230 -18.50 9.34 -19.38
CA THR A 230 -19.31 10.57 -19.23
C THR A 230 -18.64 11.77 -19.90
N GLN A 231 -17.33 11.99 -19.65
CA GLN A 231 -16.61 13.09 -20.28
C GLN A 231 -16.43 12.86 -21.80
N PHE A 232 -16.21 11.62 -22.21
CA PHE A 232 -16.12 11.28 -23.63
C PHE A 232 -17.44 11.53 -24.36
N PHE A 233 -18.57 11.22 -23.73
CA PHE A 233 -19.89 11.59 -24.25
C PHE A 233 -20.03 13.11 -24.40
N LYS A 234 -19.63 13.91 -23.40
CA LYS A 234 -19.65 15.38 -23.52
C LYS A 234 -18.78 15.90 -24.66
N ALA A 235 -17.61 15.30 -24.86
CA ALA A 235 -16.64 15.76 -25.86
C ALA A 235 -17.02 15.37 -27.30
N TYR A 236 -17.66 14.22 -27.50
CA TYR A 236 -17.86 13.63 -28.83
C TYR A 236 -19.30 13.23 -29.16
N ASP A 237 -20.26 13.50 -28.27
CA ASP A 237 -21.70 13.20 -28.41
C ASP A 237 -22.01 11.75 -28.81
N ARG A 238 -21.29 10.79 -28.20
CA ARG A 238 -21.49 9.35 -28.45
C ARG A 238 -22.52 8.77 -27.49
N ALA A 239 -23.76 8.63 -27.94
CA ALA A 239 -24.86 8.05 -27.17
C ALA A 239 -24.52 6.69 -26.51
N GLU A 240 -23.76 5.84 -27.19
CA GLU A 240 -23.32 4.55 -26.64
C GLU A 240 -22.48 4.72 -25.36
N ALA A 241 -21.59 5.72 -25.30
CA ALA A 241 -20.78 6.02 -24.11
C ALA A 241 -21.66 6.44 -22.92
N LYS A 242 -22.70 7.24 -23.18
CA LYS A 242 -23.71 7.61 -22.18
C LYS A 242 -24.41 6.38 -21.62
N THR A 243 -24.89 5.47 -22.48
CA THR A 243 -25.54 4.22 -22.05
C THR A 243 -24.63 3.37 -21.18
N PHE A 244 -23.36 3.18 -21.60
CA PHE A 244 -22.40 2.42 -20.79
C PHE A 244 -22.14 3.03 -19.42
N ALA A 245 -22.01 4.36 -19.34
CA ALA A 245 -21.83 5.06 -18.08
C ALA A 245 -23.04 4.86 -17.15
N MET A 246 -24.27 5.00 -17.68
CA MET A 246 -25.51 4.81 -16.93
C MET A 246 -25.67 3.37 -16.41
N GLU A 247 -25.47 2.36 -17.26
CA GLU A 247 -25.61 0.96 -16.86
C GLU A 247 -24.59 0.56 -15.79
N SER A 248 -23.34 0.99 -15.94
CA SER A 248 -22.30 0.68 -14.94
C SER A 248 -22.49 1.45 -13.64
N ALA A 249 -22.99 2.70 -13.69
CA ALA A 249 -23.38 3.45 -12.49
C ALA A 249 -24.54 2.78 -11.75
N ALA A 250 -25.61 2.41 -12.46
CA ALA A 250 -26.72 1.65 -11.89
C ALA A 250 -26.24 0.32 -11.27
N GLY A 251 -25.28 -0.35 -11.92
CA GLY A 251 -24.66 -1.56 -11.42
C GLY A 251 -23.94 -1.39 -10.09
N ILE A 252 -23.09 -0.36 -9.94
CA ILE A 252 -22.41 -0.11 -8.67
C ILE A 252 -23.42 0.31 -7.58
N CYS A 253 -24.41 1.15 -7.92
CA CYS A 253 -25.46 1.60 -6.99
C CYS A 253 -26.30 0.42 -6.47
N THR A 254 -26.64 -0.53 -7.34
CA THR A 254 -27.35 -1.77 -6.97
C THR A 254 -26.48 -2.68 -6.09
N ALA A 255 -25.18 -2.69 -6.32
CA ALA A 255 -24.23 -3.48 -5.54
C ALA A 255 -23.77 -2.80 -4.23
N GLN A 256 -24.24 -1.59 -3.93
CA GLN A 256 -23.87 -0.86 -2.73
C GLN A 256 -24.29 -1.64 -1.48
N GLY A 257 -23.41 -1.68 -0.48
CA GLY A 257 -23.68 -2.37 0.77
C GLY A 257 -24.87 -1.81 1.55
N PRO A 258 -25.39 -2.58 2.52
CA PRO A 258 -26.55 -2.19 3.32
C PRO A 258 -26.31 -0.93 4.16
N LEU A 259 -25.06 -0.67 4.58
CA LEU A 259 -24.64 0.54 5.31
C LEU A 259 -24.04 1.61 4.38
N GLY A 260 -24.21 1.48 3.06
CA GLY A 260 -23.67 2.43 2.09
C GLY A 260 -22.31 2.06 1.50
N GLN A 261 -21.75 0.89 1.86
CA GLN A 261 -20.39 0.53 1.44
C GLN A 261 -20.24 0.41 -0.08
N TRP A 262 -19.32 1.17 -0.62
CA TRP A 262 -18.69 0.86 -1.91
C TRP A 262 -17.57 -0.17 -1.75
N TRP A 263 -17.86 -1.42 -2.13
CA TRP A 263 -16.99 -2.58 -1.94
C TRP A 263 -15.66 -2.50 -2.70
N TRP A 264 -14.65 -3.25 -2.25
CA TRP A 264 -13.33 -3.21 -2.88
C TRP A 264 -13.34 -3.82 -4.28
N HIS A 265 -13.61 -5.12 -4.40
CA HIS A 265 -13.41 -5.87 -5.64
C HIS A 265 -14.72 -6.34 -6.29
N TYR A 266 -14.75 -6.28 -7.62
CA TYR A 266 -15.87 -6.69 -8.47
C TYR A 266 -15.39 -7.73 -9.47
N ASN A 267 -16.19 -8.75 -9.70
CA ASN A 267 -15.96 -9.74 -10.75
C ASN A 267 -16.73 -9.34 -12.00
N SER A 268 -16.03 -8.86 -13.02
CA SER A 268 -16.64 -8.41 -14.28
C SER A 268 -17.31 -9.54 -15.05
N ALA A 269 -16.73 -10.75 -15.02
CA ALA A 269 -17.27 -11.90 -15.74
C ALA A 269 -18.57 -12.43 -15.12
N LYS A 270 -18.75 -12.32 -13.80
CA LYS A 270 -19.95 -12.77 -13.09
C LYS A 270 -20.97 -11.66 -12.81
N GLY A 271 -20.60 -10.39 -12.99
CA GLY A 271 -21.48 -9.27 -12.66
C GLY A 271 -21.80 -9.16 -11.16
N GLN A 272 -20.85 -9.53 -10.30
CA GLN A 272 -21.06 -9.61 -8.84
C GLN A 272 -19.89 -9.01 -8.06
N VAL A 273 -20.14 -8.59 -6.82
CA VAL A 273 -19.10 -8.20 -5.87
C VAL A 273 -18.26 -9.43 -5.51
N ALA A 274 -16.94 -9.31 -5.59
CA ALA A 274 -16.00 -10.39 -5.32
C ALA A 274 -15.41 -10.31 -3.90
N GLU A 275 -15.17 -9.10 -3.38
CA GLU A 275 -14.62 -8.88 -2.05
C GLU A 275 -15.08 -7.52 -1.50
N GLY A 276 -15.68 -7.54 -0.30
CA GLY A 276 -16.15 -6.32 0.37
C GLY A 276 -15.02 -5.46 0.96
N TYR A 277 -14.03 -6.09 1.59
CA TYR A 277 -13.00 -5.40 2.37
C TYR A 277 -11.65 -5.29 1.65
N PRO A 278 -10.80 -4.33 2.09
CA PRO A 278 -11.14 -3.15 2.90
C PRO A 278 -12.22 -2.22 2.33
N VAL A 279 -13.05 -1.65 3.20
CA VAL A 279 -14.01 -0.62 2.82
C VAL A 279 -13.32 0.73 2.98
N PHE A 280 -13.04 1.41 1.87
CA PHE A 280 -12.29 2.66 1.88
C PHE A 280 -13.19 3.87 2.04
N SER A 281 -12.75 4.82 2.85
CA SER A 281 -13.40 6.11 3.04
C SER A 281 -13.43 6.90 1.75
N VAL A 282 -12.31 6.96 1.01
CA VAL A 282 -12.26 7.67 -0.28
C VAL A 282 -13.26 7.17 -1.31
N HIS A 283 -13.73 5.91 -1.21
CA HIS A 283 -14.81 5.45 -2.07
C HIS A 283 -16.14 6.13 -1.70
N GLN A 284 -16.38 6.34 -0.40
CA GLN A 284 -17.61 6.93 0.14
C GLN A 284 -17.67 8.45 -0.04
N HIS A 285 -16.66 9.19 0.45
CA HIS A 285 -16.70 10.65 0.54
C HIS A 285 -16.10 11.39 -0.65
N ALA A 286 -15.67 10.67 -1.70
CA ALA A 286 -14.92 11.29 -2.78
C ALA A 286 -15.17 10.63 -4.14
N MET A 287 -14.73 9.39 -4.36
CA MET A 287 -14.71 8.78 -5.70
C MET A 287 -16.11 8.46 -6.24
N ALA A 288 -17.00 7.86 -5.44
CA ALA A 288 -18.39 7.66 -5.87
C ALA A 288 -19.11 9.01 -6.09
N PRO A 289 -19.09 9.97 -5.14
CA PRO A 289 -19.68 11.30 -5.34
C PRO A 289 -19.18 12.01 -6.59
N MET A 290 -17.86 12.08 -6.81
CA MET A 290 -17.25 12.69 -8.00
C MET A 290 -17.86 12.12 -9.28
N THR A 291 -17.92 10.80 -9.39
CA THR A 291 -18.37 10.12 -10.60
C THR A 291 -19.88 10.22 -10.78
N LEU A 292 -20.65 9.95 -9.73
CA LEU A 292 -22.10 9.90 -9.79
C LEU A 292 -22.72 11.29 -9.97
N PHE A 293 -22.18 12.35 -9.34
CA PHE A 293 -22.63 13.71 -9.63
C PHE A 293 -22.32 14.11 -11.06
N ALA A 294 -21.10 13.85 -11.56
CA ALA A 294 -20.74 14.20 -12.92
C ALA A 294 -21.64 13.50 -13.95
N LEU A 295 -21.96 12.22 -13.74
CA LEU A 295 -22.91 11.50 -14.59
C LEU A 295 -24.33 12.05 -14.44
N GLY A 296 -24.82 12.20 -13.20
CA GLY A 296 -26.17 12.68 -12.89
C GLY A 296 -26.49 14.04 -13.50
N GLU A 297 -25.54 14.98 -13.42
CA GLU A 297 -25.63 16.30 -14.08
C GLU A 297 -25.72 16.18 -15.61
N THR A 298 -25.06 15.17 -16.19
CA THR A 298 -24.98 14.97 -17.65
C THR A 298 -26.22 14.29 -18.21
N VAL A 299 -26.85 13.41 -17.43
CA VAL A 299 -27.98 12.59 -17.87
C VAL A 299 -29.29 12.95 -17.16
N HIS A 300 -29.27 13.96 -16.30
CA HIS A 300 -30.38 14.42 -15.47
C HIS A 300 -31.00 13.30 -14.61
N GLN A 301 -30.14 12.49 -13.99
CA GLN A 301 -30.54 11.43 -13.07
C GLN A 301 -30.01 11.70 -11.67
N ASP A 302 -30.87 11.53 -10.67
CA ASP A 302 -30.49 11.70 -9.27
C ASP A 302 -29.81 10.44 -8.71
N PHE A 303 -28.57 10.61 -8.27
CA PHE A 303 -27.78 9.57 -7.57
C PHE A 303 -27.50 9.94 -6.10
N THR A 304 -28.07 11.05 -5.63
CA THR A 304 -27.91 11.59 -4.27
C THR A 304 -28.19 10.55 -3.18
N PRO A 305 -29.25 9.71 -3.27
CA PRO A 305 -29.52 8.71 -2.23
C PRO A 305 -28.36 7.75 -1.97
N TRP A 306 -27.69 7.25 -3.01
CA TRP A 306 -26.54 6.34 -2.87
C TRP A 306 -25.28 7.08 -2.39
N ILE A 307 -25.09 8.32 -2.83
CA ILE A 307 -23.97 9.17 -2.40
C ILE A 307 -24.06 9.42 -0.88
N TYR A 308 -25.19 9.91 -0.40
CA TYR A 308 -25.36 10.27 1.00
C TYR A 308 -25.41 9.05 1.92
N LYS A 309 -25.92 7.91 1.44
CA LYS A 309 -25.79 6.63 2.16
C LYS A 309 -24.32 6.24 2.38
N GLY A 310 -23.44 6.51 1.41
CA GLY A 310 -22.00 6.34 1.58
C GLY A 310 -21.42 7.32 2.60
N LEU A 311 -21.86 8.58 2.60
CA LEU A 311 -21.42 9.57 3.58
C LEU A 311 -21.84 9.20 5.02
N GLU A 312 -23.03 8.63 5.22
CA GLU A 312 -23.44 8.13 6.53
C GLU A 312 -22.46 7.08 7.09
N TRP A 313 -21.86 6.25 6.23
CA TRP A 313 -20.82 5.30 6.62
C TRP A 313 -19.58 5.97 7.21
N ILE A 314 -19.23 7.19 6.76
CA ILE A 314 -18.12 7.97 7.32
C ILE A 314 -18.45 8.41 8.74
N ASN A 315 -19.68 8.88 8.96
CA ASN A 315 -20.16 9.48 10.20
C ASN A 315 -20.72 8.44 11.17
N SER A 316 -19.93 7.40 11.45
CA SER A 316 -20.24 6.31 12.39
C SER A 316 -21.32 5.31 11.99
N GLN A 317 -22.02 5.40 10.85
CA GLN A 317 -22.92 4.34 10.40
C GLN A 317 -22.17 3.21 9.65
N ASN A 318 -21.09 2.72 10.25
CA ASN A 318 -20.26 1.66 9.70
C ASN A 318 -20.17 0.44 10.62
N GLU A 319 -19.48 -0.60 10.16
CA GLU A 319 -19.39 -1.90 10.83
C GLU A 319 -18.76 -1.81 12.23
N LEU A 320 -18.02 -0.73 12.52
CA LEU A 320 -17.39 -0.49 13.80
C LEU A 320 -18.11 0.58 14.64
N ASN A 321 -19.23 1.16 14.18
CA ASN A 321 -19.85 2.36 14.75
C ASN A 321 -18.81 3.44 15.10
N PHE A 322 -17.84 3.64 14.21
CA PHE A 322 -16.65 4.45 14.46
C PHE A 322 -16.66 5.67 13.56
N ASP A 323 -16.44 6.87 14.11
CA ASP A 323 -16.35 8.06 13.27
C ASP A 323 -15.05 8.04 12.47
N MET A 324 -15.16 7.97 11.15
CA MET A 324 -13.99 7.99 10.26
C MET A 324 -13.39 9.39 10.16
N GLU A 325 -14.13 10.44 10.56
CA GLU A 325 -13.63 11.80 10.70
C GLU A 325 -12.81 11.96 12.00
N ASP A 326 -11.63 12.59 11.90
CA ASP A 326 -10.88 13.08 13.05
C ASP A 326 -10.68 14.59 12.91
N ASP A 327 -11.58 15.35 13.53
CA ASP A 327 -11.55 16.81 13.56
C ASP A 327 -10.27 17.36 14.20
N ALA A 328 -9.71 16.67 15.20
CA ALA A 328 -8.49 17.12 15.86
C ALA A 328 -7.29 17.04 14.89
N SER A 329 -7.28 16.04 14.01
CA SER A 329 -6.26 15.88 12.97
C SER A 329 -6.61 16.57 11.65
N ASN A 330 -7.86 17.00 11.45
CA ASN A 330 -8.45 17.42 10.18
C ASN A 330 -8.34 16.35 9.07
N LEU A 331 -8.59 15.08 9.42
CA LEU A 331 -8.44 13.95 8.51
C LEU A 331 -9.67 13.07 8.46
N VAL A 332 -9.80 12.33 7.36
CA VAL A 332 -10.68 11.17 7.27
C VAL A 332 -9.79 9.92 7.18
N TRP A 333 -10.01 8.95 8.07
CA TRP A 333 -9.19 7.75 8.12
C TRP A 333 -9.41 6.86 6.90
N ARG A 334 -8.37 6.17 6.46
CA ARG A 334 -8.32 5.52 5.15
C ARG A 334 -9.40 4.47 4.91
N CYS A 335 -9.55 3.52 5.81
CA CYS A 335 -10.47 2.39 5.64
C CYS A 335 -10.71 1.58 6.91
N ILE A 336 -11.78 0.79 6.88
CA ILE A 336 -11.97 -0.37 7.75
C ILE A 336 -11.48 -1.62 7.02
N PHE A 337 -10.64 -2.43 7.67
CA PHE A 337 -10.06 -3.65 7.11
C PHE A 337 -10.12 -4.83 8.08
N ARG A 338 -9.96 -6.05 7.58
CA ARG A 338 -9.88 -7.27 8.40
C ARG A 338 -8.47 -7.47 8.94
N SER A 339 -8.31 -7.43 10.27
CA SER A 339 -7.01 -7.52 10.95
C SER A 339 -6.47 -8.95 11.04
N ARG A 340 -7.35 -9.97 11.10
CA ARG A 340 -6.98 -11.38 11.29
C ARG A 340 -6.75 -12.19 9.99
N ILE A 341 -6.92 -11.58 8.81
CA ILE A 341 -6.81 -12.29 7.52
C ILE A 341 -5.64 -11.74 6.69
N SER A 342 -4.68 -12.60 6.36
CA SER A 342 -3.51 -12.22 5.54
C SER A 342 -3.91 -11.72 4.14
N SER A 343 -3.17 -10.75 3.60
CA SER A 343 -3.36 -10.18 2.26
C SER A 343 -3.38 -11.21 1.12
N SER A 344 -2.71 -12.34 1.28
CA SER A 344 -2.72 -13.45 0.33
C SER A 344 -4.00 -14.27 0.34
N SER A 345 -4.71 -14.34 1.48
CA SER A 345 -6.02 -14.99 1.60
C SER A 345 -7.14 -14.17 0.94
N ARG A 346 -6.97 -12.84 0.85
CA ARG A 346 -7.92 -11.90 0.23
C ARG A 346 -8.12 -12.17 -1.26
N TYR A 347 -7.00 -12.19 -1.99
CA TYR A 347 -6.99 -12.48 -3.43
C TYR A 347 -7.39 -13.93 -3.76
N LEU A 348 -7.09 -14.91 -2.90
CA LEU A 348 -7.49 -16.31 -3.11
C LEU A 348 -9.00 -16.54 -2.88
N LYS A 349 -9.60 -15.90 -1.86
CA LYS A 349 -11.06 -15.98 -1.62
C LYS A 349 -11.85 -15.32 -2.75
N ALA A 350 -11.43 -14.14 -3.21
CA ALA A 350 -12.02 -13.48 -4.37
C ALA A 350 -11.92 -14.33 -5.66
N ARG A 351 -10.91 -15.21 -5.73
CA ARG A 351 -10.60 -16.06 -6.90
C ARG A 351 -11.36 -17.40 -6.93
N PHE A 352 -11.76 -17.94 -5.77
CA PHE A 352 -12.35 -19.29 -5.67
C PHE A 352 -13.71 -19.34 -4.96
N GLY A 353 -14.30 -18.20 -4.57
CA GLY A 353 -15.61 -18.16 -3.92
C GLY A 353 -16.73 -18.74 -4.80
N SER A 354 -17.24 -19.89 -4.40
CA SER A 354 -18.52 -20.47 -4.86
C SER A 354 -19.64 -19.99 -3.94
N HIS A 355 -20.69 -19.40 -4.52
CA HIS A 355 -22.09 -19.37 -4.01
C HIS A 355 -22.34 -19.12 -2.51
N SER A 356 -21.53 -18.31 -1.82
CA SER A 356 -21.92 -17.79 -0.50
C SER A 356 -22.23 -16.31 -0.59
N PRO A 357 -23.32 -15.84 0.03
CA PRO A 357 -23.70 -14.44 0.02
C PRO A 357 -22.52 -13.62 0.55
N VAL A 358 -22.15 -12.58 -0.21
CA VAL A 358 -20.99 -11.69 0.03
C VAL A 358 -21.04 -10.99 1.40
N VAL A 359 -22.16 -11.11 2.10
CA VAL A 359 -22.41 -10.60 3.45
C VAL A 359 -22.46 -11.76 4.43
N GLN A 360 -21.31 -12.36 4.76
CA GLN A 360 -21.22 -13.01 6.08
C GLN A 360 -21.14 -11.88 7.12
N HIS A 361 -21.92 -12.00 8.20
CA HIS A 361 -21.79 -11.15 9.39
C HIS A 361 -20.36 -11.32 9.94
N ASP A 362 -19.44 -10.49 9.47
CA ASP A 362 -18.10 -10.44 10.04
C ASP A 362 -18.25 -9.95 11.48
N ARG A 363 -17.60 -10.67 12.41
CA ARG A 363 -17.59 -10.25 13.81
C ARG A 363 -16.83 -8.93 13.88
N ARG A 364 -17.42 -7.94 14.57
CA ARG A 364 -16.82 -6.62 14.81
C ARG A 364 -15.38 -6.71 15.32
N GLU A 365 -15.07 -7.76 16.06
CA GLU A 365 -13.75 -8.11 16.63
C GLU A 365 -12.63 -8.31 15.59
N ASP A 366 -12.98 -8.67 14.34
CA ASP A 366 -12.02 -8.97 13.29
C ASP A 366 -11.70 -7.74 12.41
N LEU A 367 -12.33 -6.60 12.69
CA LEU A 367 -12.22 -5.36 11.92
C LEU A 367 -11.35 -4.34 12.65
N SER A 368 -10.64 -3.51 11.88
CA SER A 368 -9.79 -2.46 12.41
C SER A 368 -9.74 -1.27 11.46
N VAL A 369 -9.52 -0.08 12.02
CA VAL A 369 -9.37 1.17 11.26
C VAL A 369 -7.91 1.35 10.87
N LEU A 370 -7.66 1.72 9.62
CA LEU A 370 -6.33 2.11 9.15
C LEU A 370 -6.16 3.64 9.27
N TYR A 371 -5.37 4.07 10.25
CA TYR A 371 -5.08 5.48 10.54
C TYR A 371 -4.02 6.08 9.61
N GLU A 372 -4.35 6.16 8.32
CA GLU A 372 -3.63 6.96 7.33
C GLU A 372 -4.64 7.79 6.53
N CYS A 373 -4.16 8.82 5.82
CA CYS A 373 -4.93 9.58 4.85
C CYS A 373 -3.99 10.00 3.72
N ARG A 374 -4.48 10.06 2.48
CA ARG A 374 -3.70 10.48 1.31
C ARG A 374 -4.28 11.78 0.76
N PRO A 375 -3.44 12.69 0.23
CA PRO A 375 -3.89 14.02 -0.18
C PRO A 375 -4.91 13.97 -1.32
N TYR A 376 -4.83 12.97 -2.19
CA TYR A 376 -5.80 12.81 -3.27
C TYR A 376 -7.22 12.46 -2.77
N GLU A 377 -7.37 11.90 -1.56
CA GLU A 377 -8.68 11.59 -0.97
C GLU A 377 -9.45 12.88 -0.66
N LEU A 378 -8.75 13.82 -0.02
CA LEU A 378 -9.27 15.15 0.26
C LEU A 378 -9.39 15.97 -1.02
N GLY A 379 -8.46 15.80 -1.97
CA GLY A 379 -8.55 16.35 -3.32
C GLY A 379 -9.84 15.98 -4.04
N TRP A 380 -10.16 14.68 -4.10
CA TRP A 380 -11.40 14.22 -4.72
C TRP A 380 -12.64 14.59 -3.93
N LEU A 381 -12.57 14.69 -2.60
CA LEU A 381 -13.66 15.23 -1.77
C LEU A 381 -13.98 16.67 -2.20
N LEU A 382 -12.96 17.53 -2.29
CA LEU A 382 -13.13 18.91 -2.75
C LEU A 382 -13.67 18.96 -4.19
N TYR A 383 -13.14 18.12 -5.07
CA TYR A 383 -13.63 18.03 -6.45
C TYR A 383 -15.10 17.56 -6.54
N ALA A 384 -15.55 16.73 -5.60
CA ALA A 384 -16.92 16.26 -5.53
C ALA A 384 -17.89 17.25 -4.87
N PHE A 385 -17.45 18.11 -3.96
CA PHE A 385 -18.40 18.90 -3.16
C PHE A 385 -18.18 20.42 -3.15
N ALA A 386 -16.95 20.91 -3.33
CA ALA A 386 -16.60 22.30 -3.02
C ALA A 386 -17.37 23.35 -3.85
N ALA A 387 -17.66 23.08 -5.13
CA ALA A 387 -18.40 23.99 -6.00
C ALA A 387 -19.92 23.75 -6.04
N ARG A 388 -20.44 22.81 -5.24
CA ARG A 388 -21.87 22.40 -5.27
C ARG A 388 -22.72 23.07 -4.19
N ASN A 389 -22.10 23.84 -3.28
CA ASN A 389 -22.78 24.53 -2.17
C ASN A 389 -23.54 25.81 -2.59
N GLY A 390 -23.76 26.04 -3.90
CA GLY A 390 -24.24 27.31 -4.42
C GLY A 390 -25.76 27.46 -4.62
N ASN A 391 -26.59 26.40 -4.58
CA ASN A 391 -28.01 26.57 -4.93
C ASN A 391 -29.04 25.62 -4.31
N GLU A 392 -28.68 24.74 -3.38
CA GLU A 392 -29.66 23.87 -2.72
C GLU A 392 -29.41 23.85 -1.20
N CYS A 393 -29.75 24.95 -0.53
CA CYS A 393 -30.37 25.00 0.80
C CYS A 393 -30.31 26.44 1.35
N SER A 394 -31.03 27.37 0.70
CA SER A 394 -31.27 28.70 1.26
C SER A 394 -32.76 28.89 1.46
N ARG A 395 -33.27 28.53 2.63
CA ARG A 395 -34.46 29.09 3.28
C ARG A 395 -34.57 28.55 4.71
N ARG A 396 -33.99 29.29 5.67
CA ARG A 396 -34.66 29.87 6.86
C ARG A 396 -33.66 30.10 8.00
N ASP A 397 -33.59 31.38 8.36
CA ASP A 397 -33.52 31.99 9.69
C ASP A 397 -32.27 31.81 10.59
N ASN A 398 -31.56 32.93 10.78
CA ASN A 398 -30.69 33.27 11.92
C ASN A 398 -31.55 33.67 13.16
N PRO A 399 -31.00 33.93 14.37
CA PRO A 399 -29.93 33.32 15.18
C PRO A 399 -30.46 33.09 16.66
N PRO A 400 -29.71 32.97 17.81
CA PRO A 400 -28.68 33.91 18.32
C PRO A 400 -27.44 33.28 19.03
N GLU A 401 -26.48 34.17 19.31
CA GLU A 401 -25.20 34.02 20.03
C GLU A 401 -25.28 33.56 21.51
N ILE A 402 -24.09 33.42 22.12
CA ILE A 402 -23.70 33.52 23.56
C ILE A 402 -23.45 32.13 24.21
N LYS A 403 -22.39 31.78 24.98
CA LYS A 403 -21.34 32.44 25.79
C LYS A 403 -20.13 31.50 26.01
N SER A 404 -19.02 32.08 26.42
CA SER A 404 -17.77 31.47 26.88
C SER A 404 -17.80 30.77 28.26
N ALA A 405 -16.98 29.70 28.39
CA ALA A 405 -16.24 29.20 29.58
C ALA A 405 -17.05 28.46 30.70
N PRO A 406 -16.47 27.55 31.53
CA PRO A 406 -15.09 27.56 32.05
C PRO A 406 -14.29 26.24 32.05
N LYS A 407 -12.99 26.41 32.29
CA LYS A 407 -11.99 25.39 32.64
C LYS A 407 -12.40 24.69 33.94
N SER A 408 -12.17 23.37 34.04
CA SER A 408 -12.03 22.67 35.32
C SER A 408 -10.82 21.77 35.31
N ASN A 409 -10.09 21.83 36.43
CA ASN A 409 -8.74 21.36 36.65
C ASN A 409 -8.61 19.83 36.83
N SER A 410 -7.44 19.36 36.40
CA SER A 410 -6.57 18.34 36.99
C SER A 410 -7.15 17.24 37.89
N SER A 411 -6.83 16.00 37.53
CA SER A 411 -6.37 15.01 38.50
C SER A 411 -5.28 14.11 37.91
N THR A 412 -4.08 14.28 38.49
CA THR A 412 -3.03 13.28 38.75
C THR A 412 -2.58 12.35 37.61
N LYS A 413 -1.53 12.83 36.91
CA LYS A 413 -0.54 11.99 36.22
C LYS A 413 0.17 11.06 37.21
N ALA A 414 0.16 9.76 36.93
CA ALA A 414 1.23 8.88 37.38
C ALA A 414 2.37 9.01 36.36
N GLU A 415 3.43 9.72 36.73
CA GLU A 415 4.67 9.76 35.98
C GLU A 415 5.38 8.41 36.12
N HIS A 416 5.37 7.62 35.05
CA HIS A 416 6.48 6.72 34.77
C HIS A 416 7.41 7.47 33.84
N SER A 417 8.59 7.82 34.34
CA SER A 417 9.70 8.34 33.57
C SER A 417 10.09 7.29 32.50
N GLN A 418 9.46 7.35 31.32
CA GLN A 418 9.81 6.47 30.22
C GLN A 418 11.18 6.89 29.68
N GLN A 419 12.20 6.14 30.10
CA GLN A 419 13.53 6.20 29.51
C GLN A 419 13.41 5.93 28.01
N LYS A 420 14.08 6.74 27.18
CA LYS A 420 14.05 6.53 25.72
C LYS A 420 14.64 5.15 25.40
N PRO A 421 13.98 4.35 24.54
CA PRO A 421 14.48 3.04 24.15
C PRO A 421 15.87 3.14 23.50
N LYS A 422 16.77 2.27 23.91
CA LYS A 422 18.17 2.24 23.51
C LYS A 422 18.44 1.08 22.57
N TYR A 423 19.31 1.29 21.59
CA TYR A 423 19.72 0.22 20.69
C TYR A 423 21.21 0.28 20.34
N VAL A 424 21.76 -0.88 20.02
CA VAL A 424 23.13 -1.05 19.54
C VAL A 424 23.15 -1.71 18.16
N LEU A 425 24.21 -1.46 17.39
CA LEU A 425 24.39 -2.00 16.06
C LEU A 425 25.71 -2.76 15.94
N MET A 426 25.72 -3.74 15.03
CA MET A 426 26.94 -4.41 14.58
C MET A 426 27.01 -4.50 13.06
N THR A 427 28.20 -4.32 12.51
CA THR A 427 28.49 -4.45 11.08
C THR A 427 29.77 -5.25 10.89
N ALA A 428 29.75 -6.24 10.00
CA ALA A 428 30.97 -6.89 9.51
C ALA A 428 31.28 -6.35 8.11
N ALA A 429 32.51 -5.91 7.90
CA ALA A 429 32.97 -5.31 6.64
C ALA A 429 34.17 -6.07 6.08
N TYR A 430 34.17 -6.32 4.76
CA TYR A 430 35.31 -6.89 4.06
C TYR A 430 35.43 -6.28 2.66
N ASN A 431 36.44 -5.45 2.46
CA ASN A 431 36.67 -4.76 1.20
C ASN A 431 35.45 -3.96 0.69
N GLU A 432 34.96 -3.05 1.53
CA GLU A 432 33.76 -2.24 1.27
C GLU A 432 34.05 -0.75 1.08
N ALA A 433 35.29 -0.36 0.75
CA ALA A 433 35.68 1.06 0.63
C ALA A 433 34.80 1.85 -0.36
N ALA A 434 34.27 1.17 -1.38
CA ALA A 434 33.39 1.78 -2.38
C ALA A 434 32.00 2.18 -1.84
N TYR A 435 31.52 1.55 -0.77
CA TYR A 435 30.14 1.68 -0.30
C TYR A 435 30.02 2.05 1.19
N ILE A 436 30.98 1.67 2.03
CA ILE A 436 30.88 1.79 3.49
C ILE A 436 30.69 3.23 3.96
N GLN A 437 31.19 4.21 3.22
CA GLN A 437 30.95 5.61 3.52
C GLN A 437 29.45 5.97 3.48
N GLN A 438 28.70 5.46 2.50
CA GLN A 438 27.25 5.69 2.41
C GLN A 438 26.51 5.06 3.58
N THR A 439 26.94 3.87 4.00
CA THR A 439 26.46 3.20 5.22
C THR A 439 26.70 4.07 6.45
N LEU A 440 27.94 4.53 6.65
CA LEU A 440 28.34 5.40 7.77
C LEU A 440 27.52 6.70 7.80
N ASP A 441 27.37 7.38 6.67
CA ASP A 441 26.58 8.62 6.56
C ASP A 441 25.11 8.38 6.90
N SER A 442 24.54 7.25 6.47
CA SER A 442 23.15 6.90 6.76
C SER A 442 22.89 6.58 8.24
N ILE A 443 23.86 6.00 8.96
CA ILE A 443 23.73 5.70 10.39
C ILE A 443 23.96 6.96 11.25
N VAL A 444 24.94 7.79 10.89
CA VAL A 444 25.22 9.06 11.58
C VAL A 444 24.04 10.03 11.48
N SER A 445 23.31 9.99 10.38
CA SER A 445 22.12 10.81 10.14
C SER A 445 20.83 10.28 10.77
N GLN A 446 20.87 9.16 11.50
CA GLN A 446 19.66 8.61 12.13
C GLN A 446 19.09 9.58 13.19
N THR A 447 17.75 9.70 13.21
CA THR A 447 17.00 10.55 14.15
C THR A 447 17.18 10.10 15.59
N ILE A 448 17.21 8.79 15.81
CA ILE A 448 17.69 8.17 17.04
C ILE A 448 18.97 7.45 16.67
N ARG A 449 20.11 7.88 17.23
CA ARG A 449 21.41 7.24 17.00
C ARG A 449 21.56 6.03 17.90
N PRO A 450 22.33 5.01 17.48
CA PRO A 450 22.65 3.89 18.36
C PRO A 450 23.48 4.37 19.54
N GLU A 451 23.29 3.77 20.70
CA GLU A 451 24.16 3.95 21.87
C GLU A 451 25.58 3.49 21.56
N ARG A 452 25.67 2.42 20.75
CA ARG A 452 26.93 1.89 20.26
C ARG A 452 26.76 1.21 18.92
N TRP A 453 27.73 1.42 18.04
CA TRP A 453 27.84 0.74 16.77
C TRP A 453 29.23 0.14 16.62
N VAL A 454 29.31 -1.19 16.64
CA VAL A 454 30.55 -1.92 16.46
C VAL A 454 30.72 -2.31 14.99
N ILE A 455 31.81 -1.86 14.37
CA ILE A 455 32.16 -2.19 13.00
C ILE A 455 33.41 -3.06 13.02
N VAL A 456 33.26 -4.31 12.57
CA VAL A 456 34.31 -5.32 12.54
C VAL A 456 34.84 -5.46 11.12
N SER A 457 36.08 -5.03 10.88
CA SER A 457 36.78 -5.26 9.61
C SER A 457 37.40 -6.65 9.57
N ASP A 458 36.90 -7.48 8.66
CA ASP A 458 37.27 -8.89 8.49
C ASP A 458 38.46 -9.06 7.53
N SER A 459 39.60 -8.48 7.89
CA SER A 459 40.84 -8.45 7.07
C SER A 459 40.72 -7.67 5.76
N SER A 460 40.04 -6.51 5.78
CA SER A 460 40.00 -5.63 4.61
C SER A 460 41.40 -5.19 4.18
N LYS A 461 41.61 -5.11 2.87
CA LYS A 461 42.86 -4.69 2.22
C LYS A 461 42.69 -3.45 1.35
N ASP A 462 41.45 -3.00 1.17
CA ASP A 462 41.15 -1.70 0.57
C ASP A 462 41.06 -0.62 1.66
N GLY A 463 40.73 0.61 1.26
CA GLY A 463 40.59 1.76 2.16
C GLY A 463 39.46 1.68 3.20
N THR A 464 38.82 0.51 3.41
CA THR A 464 37.67 0.36 4.32
C THR A 464 38.02 0.75 5.75
N ASP A 465 39.19 0.32 6.23
CA ASP A 465 39.62 0.54 7.60
C ASP A 465 39.85 2.02 7.90
N GLU A 466 40.53 2.71 6.98
CA GLU A 466 40.84 4.13 7.07
C GLU A 466 39.56 4.96 7.10
N ILE A 467 38.58 4.62 6.24
CA ILE A 467 37.27 5.27 6.22
C ILE A 467 36.58 5.07 7.57
N VAL A 468 36.45 3.83 8.07
CA VAL A 468 35.76 3.57 9.34
C VAL A 468 36.45 4.26 10.52
N GLN A 469 37.78 4.19 10.60
CA GLN A 469 38.54 4.85 11.67
C GLN A 469 38.35 6.38 11.64
N SER A 470 38.24 6.99 10.46
CA SER A 470 37.95 8.44 10.34
C SER A 470 36.59 8.83 10.93
N TYR A 471 35.59 7.95 10.87
CA TYR A 471 34.29 8.16 11.51
C TYR A 471 34.34 7.85 13.00
N ALA A 472 35.04 6.80 13.42
CA ALA A 472 35.22 6.46 14.83
C ALA A 472 35.92 7.58 15.63
N ARG A 473 36.81 8.36 15.00
CA ARG A 473 37.42 9.56 15.62
C ARG A 473 36.46 10.74 15.74
N ARG A 474 35.40 10.79 14.93
CA ARG A 474 34.41 11.88 14.88
C ARG A 474 33.15 11.61 15.69
N TYR A 475 32.83 10.34 15.93
CA TYR A 475 31.58 9.91 16.55
C TYR A 475 31.81 8.88 17.64
N ASP A 476 31.61 9.28 18.90
CA ASP A 476 31.93 8.48 20.09
C ASP A 476 31.09 7.21 20.26
N PHE A 477 30.00 7.04 19.51
CA PHE A 477 29.20 5.82 19.53
C PHE A 477 29.75 4.75 18.57
N ILE A 478 30.71 5.07 17.70
CA ILE A 478 31.29 4.12 16.74
C ILE A 478 32.53 3.45 17.36
N ARG A 479 32.60 2.12 17.28
CA ARG A 479 33.75 1.30 17.71
C ARG A 479 34.25 0.49 16.54
N PHE A 480 35.55 0.57 16.28
CA PHE A 480 36.21 -0.16 15.21
C PHE A 480 36.99 -1.35 15.78
N LEU A 481 36.84 -2.53 15.17
CA LEU A 481 37.61 -3.73 15.49
C LEU A 481 38.14 -4.36 14.20
N ARG A 482 39.46 -4.55 14.10
CA ARG A 482 40.05 -5.32 13.00
C ARG A 482 40.30 -6.76 13.45
N ILE A 483 39.90 -7.73 12.64
CA ILE A 483 40.17 -9.15 12.85
C ILE A 483 40.92 -9.76 11.67
N SER A 484 41.72 -10.79 11.96
CA SER A 484 42.42 -11.58 10.95
C SER A 484 41.64 -12.87 10.64
N ARG A 485 41.43 -13.17 9.35
CA ARG A 485 40.82 -14.43 8.88
C ARG A 485 41.76 -15.26 8.02
N PRO A 486 41.59 -16.60 8.00
CA PRO A 486 42.22 -17.45 7.00
C PRO A 486 41.77 -17.11 5.56
N PRO A 487 42.59 -17.37 4.52
CA PRO A 487 42.22 -17.14 3.13
C PRO A 487 40.95 -17.93 2.71
N GLY A 488 40.07 -17.30 1.94
CA GLY A 488 38.85 -17.94 1.40
C GLY A 488 37.57 -17.17 1.71
N ARG A 489 36.53 -17.35 0.89
CA ARG A 489 35.20 -16.75 1.08
C ARG A 489 34.27 -17.79 1.72
N ASN A 490 33.98 -17.61 3.00
CA ASN A 490 33.08 -18.50 3.75
C ASN A 490 31.86 -17.73 4.25
N PHE A 491 30.66 -18.30 4.09
CA PHE A 491 29.41 -17.65 4.49
C PHE A 491 29.29 -17.46 6.02
N HIS A 492 29.99 -18.29 6.80
CA HIS A 492 30.01 -18.17 8.25
C HIS A 492 30.93 -17.05 8.78
N SER A 493 31.81 -16.47 7.94
CA SER A 493 32.79 -15.46 8.38
C SER A 493 32.11 -14.20 8.91
N LYS A 494 30.97 -13.82 8.35
CA LYS A 494 30.19 -12.66 8.79
C LYS A 494 29.77 -12.80 10.26
N VAL A 495 29.08 -13.89 10.61
CA VAL A 495 28.58 -14.11 11.98
C VAL A 495 29.74 -14.27 12.97
N MET A 496 30.82 -14.95 12.57
CA MET A 496 32.03 -15.05 13.40
C MET A 496 32.66 -13.67 13.69
N ALA A 497 32.67 -12.76 12.71
CA ALA A 497 33.12 -11.39 12.92
C ALA A 497 32.21 -10.63 13.89
N LEU A 498 30.88 -10.76 13.73
CA LEU A 498 29.91 -10.17 14.65
C LEU A 498 30.07 -10.70 16.08
N HIS A 499 30.28 -12.01 16.27
CA HIS A 499 30.53 -12.62 17.58
C HIS A 499 31.80 -12.07 18.24
N LYS A 500 32.89 -11.88 17.48
CA LYS A 500 34.10 -11.24 18.02
C LYS A 500 33.87 -9.77 18.39
N GLY A 501 33.04 -9.05 17.65
CA GLY A 501 32.67 -7.67 17.96
C GLY A 501 31.69 -7.53 19.12
N ALA A 502 30.92 -8.57 19.44
CA ALA A 502 29.90 -8.53 20.50
C ALA A 502 30.49 -8.24 21.89
N THR A 503 31.75 -8.59 22.14
CA THR A 503 32.45 -8.26 23.39
C THR A 503 32.54 -6.75 23.64
N LEU A 504 32.55 -5.94 22.57
CA LEU A 504 32.55 -4.47 22.65
C LEU A 504 31.16 -3.88 22.92
N LEU A 505 30.13 -4.72 23.07
CA LEU A 505 28.78 -4.32 23.48
C LEU A 505 28.47 -4.66 24.94
N GLU A 506 29.34 -5.38 25.66
CA GLU A 506 29.04 -5.92 27.00
C GLU A 506 28.74 -4.84 28.05
N ASP A 507 29.39 -3.67 27.96
CA ASP A 507 29.17 -2.52 28.84
C ASP A 507 28.06 -1.57 28.34
N ALA A 508 27.42 -1.85 27.19
CA ALA A 508 26.30 -1.05 26.69
C ALA A 508 24.97 -1.48 27.33
N THR A 509 24.18 -0.51 27.77
CA THR A 509 22.77 -0.73 28.14
C THR A 509 21.89 -0.52 26.91
N TYR A 510 21.17 -1.56 26.48
CA TYR A 510 20.30 -1.51 25.30
C TYR A 510 19.10 -2.46 25.41
N ASP A 511 18.01 -2.06 24.76
CA ASP A 511 16.77 -2.82 24.62
C ASP A 511 16.72 -3.59 23.30
N TYR A 512 17.44 -3.10 22.29
CA TYR A 512 17.48 -3.69 20.95
C TYR A 512 18.91 -3.83 20.43
N ILE A 513 19.17 -4.90 19.69
CA ILE A 513 20.41 -5.15 18.97
C ILE A 513 20.12 -5.33 17.49
N GLY A 514 20.85 -4.61 16.65
CA GLY A 514 20.68 -4.65 15.20
C GLY A 514 21.94 -5.04 14.47
N ASN A 515 21.78 -5.57 13.27
CA ASN A 515 22.87 -5.81 12.35
C ASN A 515 22.64 -5.01 11.06
N VAL A 516 23.71 -4.39 10.56
CA VAL A 516 23.68 -3.52 9.37
C VAL A 516 24.78 -3.96 8.43
N ASP A 517 24.44 -4.25 7.18
CA ASP A 517 25.41 -4.58 6.15
C ASP A 517 26.28 -3.37 5.79
N ALA A 518 27.52 -3.60 5.35
CA ALA A 518 28.46 -2.52 5.10
C ALA A 518 28.24 -1.80 3.75
N ASP A 519 27.31 -2.28 2.92
CA ASP A 519 27.00 -1.80 1.57
C ASP A 519 25.53 -1.39 1.40
N ILE A 520 24.92 -0.84 2.47
CA ILE A 520 23.53 -0.37 2.46
C ILE A 520 23.40 1.07 2.95
N SER A 521 22.37 1.76 2.50
CA SER A 521 21.91 3.03 3.11
C SER A 521 20.46 2.94 3.55
N LEU A 522 20.15 3.73 4.58
CA LEU A 522 18.87 3.73 5.27
C LEU A 522 18.32 5.16 5.33
N ASP A 523 16.99 5.29 5.29
CA ASP A 523 16.32 6.56 5.58
C ASP A 523 16.66 7.02 7.03
N ALA A 524 16.77 8.32 7.27
CA ALA A 524 17.18 8.87 8.59
C ALA A 524 16.27 8.45 9.76
N SER A 525 15.00 8.12 9.49
CA SER A 525 14.04 7.67 10.51
C SER A 525 13.97 6.14 10.64
N TYR A 526 14.90 5.38 10.05
CA TYR A 526 14.76 3.93 9.89
C TYR A 526 14.67 3.20 11.24
N PHE A 527 15.65 3.40 12.14
CA PHE A 527 15.65 2.72 13.44
C PHE A 527 14.58 3.24 14.39
N GLU A 528 14.28 4.56 14.36
CA GLU A 528 13.16 5.14 15.10
C GLU A 528 11.85 4.41 14.76
N ARG A 529 11.56 4.24 13.47
CA ARG A 529 10.34 3.55 13.00
C ARG A 529 10.34 2.05 13.32
N LEU A 530 11.50 1.38 13.38
CA LEU A 530 11.57 -0.01 13.85
C LEU A 530 11.28 -0.12 15.34
N ILE A 531 11.83 0.78 16.15
CA ILE A 531 11.61 0.84 17.60
C ILE A 531 10.13 1.11 17.90
N GLU A 532 9.48 2.02 17.17
CA GLU A 532 8.03 2.26 17.30
C GLU A 532 7.22 0.95 17.11
N LYS A 533 7.62 0.09 16.18
CA LYS A 533 6.94 -1.21 15.97
C LYS A 533 7.11 -2.15 17.16
N PHE A 534 8.29 -2.18 17.76
CA PHE A 534 8.54 -2.97 18.97
C PHE A 534 7.75 -2.47 20.18
N GLN A 535 7.57 -1.16 20.30
CA GLN A 535 6.78 -0.57 21.39
C GLN A 535 5.29 -0.88 21.24
N VAL A 536 4.76 -0.84 20.01
CA VAL A 536 3.35 -1.17 19.73
C VAL A 536 3.07 -2.67 19.87
N ARG A 537 4.07 -3.53 19.59
CA ARG A 537 3.92 -4.99 19.65
C ARG A 537 4.96 -5.60 20.59
N PRO A 538 4.62 -5.79 21.88
CA PRO A 538 5.50 -6.45 22.84
C PRO A 538 5.97 -7.84 22.38
N GLY A 539 5.11 -8.62 21.71
CA GLY A 539 5.44 -9.94 21.16
C GLY A 539 6.31 -9.93 19.91
N LEU A 540 6.61 -8.77 19.30
CA LEU A 540 7.55 -8.66 18.19
C LEU A 540 8.97 -8.83 18.72
N GLY A 541 9.65 -9.89 18.25
CA GLY A 541 11.03 -10.20 18.63
C GLY A 541 12.06 -9.70 17.62
N LEU A 542 11.74 -9.69 16.33
CA LEU A 542 12.69 -9.37 15.27
C LEU A 542 11.98 -8.76 14.05
N THR A 543 12.55 -7.70 13.48
CA THR A 543 11.98 -7.00 12.32
C THR A 543 13.03 -6.26 11.47
N ALA A 544 12.67 -5.87 10.25
CA ALA A 544 13.51 -5.13 9.30
C ALA A 544 12.63 -4.56 8.17
N GLY A 545 13.16 -3.58 7.42
CA GLY A 545 12.57 -3.09 6.19
C GLY A 545 12.67 -4.05 5.00
N TYR A 546 12.12 -3.62 3.87
CA TYR A 546 12.29 -4.29 2.58
C TYR A 546 13.56 -3.84 1.88
N VAL A 547 14.25 -4.80 1.26
CA VAL A 547 15.47 -4.51 0.49
C VAL A 547 15.12 -4.06 -0.92
N TYR A 548 15.77 -2.98 -1.34
CA TYR A 548 15.76 -2.45 -2.69
C TYR A 548 17.16 -2.57 -3.25
N GLU A 549 17.30 -3.14 -4.45
CA GLU A 549 18.57 -3.33 -5.13
C GLU A 549 18.67 -2.40 -6.33
N GLY A 550 19.82 -1.78 -6.51
CA GLY A 550 20.03 -0.79 -7.55
C GLY A 550 21.44 -0.24 -7.56
N ASP A 551 21.76 0.53 -8.59
CA ASP A 551 22.83 1.50 -8.50
C ASP A 551 22.27 2.82 -7.92
N ASN A 552 23.14 3.76 -7.58
CA ASN A 552 22.76 5.04 -6.96
C ASN A 552 21.74 5.89 -7.78
N LYS A 553 21.33 5.44 -8.98
CA LYS A 553 20.36 6.13 -9.84
C LYS A 553 18.99 5.45 -9.84
N GLU A 554 18.91 4.13 -9.71
CA GLU A 554 17.63 3.41 -9.74
C GLU A 554 17.58 2.20 -8.80
N PHE A 555 16.80 2.31 -7.71
CA PHE A 555 16.56 1.22 -6.76
C PHE A 555 15.22 0.53 -7.01
N ARG A 556 15.24 -0.80 -7.18
CA ARG A 556 14.04 -1.62 -7.39
C ARG A 556 13.82 -2.59 -6.22
N VAL A 557 12.57 -2.82 -5.86
CA VAL A 557 12.23 -3.77 -4.80
C VAL A 557 12.78 -5.17 -5.11
N ARG A 558 13.53 -5.77 -4.17
CA ARG A 558 14.09 -7.11 -4.35
C ARG A 558 12.95 -8.12 -4.53
N ARG A 559 12.98 -8.87 -5.63
CA ARG A 559 11.92 -9.87 -5.99
C ARG A 559 11.72 -10.96 -4.92
N SER A 560 12.74 -11.22 -4.12
CA SER A 560 12.71 -12.20 -3.04
C SER A 560 12.11 -11.67 -1.73
N ASN A 561 11.77 -10.38 -1.62
CA ASN A 561 11.05 -9.88 -0.44
C ASN A 561 9.73 -10.65 -0.28
N ARG A 562 9.41 -11.02 0.96
CA ARG A 562 8.19 -11.74 1.33
C ARG A 562 7.62 -11.13 2.60
N ILE A 563 6.30 -11.05 2.69
CA ILE A 563 5.57 -10.52 3.86
C ILE A 563 5.79 -11.30 5.17
N HIS A 564 6.42 -12.46 5.10
CA HIS A 564 6.69 -13.35 6.24
C HIS A 564 8.18 -13.67 6.37
N GLN A 565 9.05 -12.86 5.74
CA GLN A 565 10.50 -13.00 5.84
C GLN A 565 11.11 -11.62 6.09
N VAL A 566 11.81 -11.52 7.20
CA VAL A 566 12.63 -10.39 7.61
C VAL A 566 14.00 -10.53 6.96
N CYS A 567 14.42 -9.54 6.19
CA CYS A 567 15.74 -9.54 5.58
C CYS A 567 16.83 -9.22 6.61
N HIS A 568 17.99 -9.87 6.49
CA HIS A 568 19.11 -9.62 7.41
C HIS A 568 19.73 -8.24 7.28
N ALA A 569 19.67 -7.60 6.10
CA ALA A 569 20.56 -6.49 5.73
C ALA A 569 20.57 -5.29 6.70
N ALA A 570 19.44 -5.01 7.36
CA ALA A 570 19.32 -3.98 8.39
C ALA A 570 18.28 -4.39 9.44
N GLN A 571 18.50 -5.54 10.07
CA GLN A 571 17.55 -6.12 11.02
C GLN A 571 17.78 -5.58 12.43
N LEU A 572 16.68 -5.41 13.17
CA LEU A 572 16.66 -5.04 14.58
C LEU A 572 15.96 -6.13 15.37
N VAL A 573 16.52 -6.50 16.52
CA VAL A 573 16.07 -7.62 17.36
C VAL A 573 15.93 -7.11 18.78
N ARG A 574 14.81 -7.45 19.41
CA ARG A 574 14.60 -7.23 20.84
C ARG A 574 15.61 -8.05 21.63
N ARG A 575 16.26 -7.45 22.63
CA ARG A 575 17.32 -8.10 23.40
C ARG A 575 16.89 -9.44 23.99
N GLU A 576 15.71 -9.51 24.60
CA GLU A 576 15.19 -10.76 25.19
C GLU A 576 14.98 -11.84 24.12
N CYS A 577 14.55 -11.45 22.91
CA CYS A 577 14.44 -12.37 21.79
C CYS A 577 15.82 -12.83 21.30
N TYR A 578 16.79 -11.91 21.21
CA TYR A 578 18.16 -12.21 20.79
C TYR A 578 18.83 -13.20 21.74
N GLU A 579 18.68 -12.99 23.05
CA GLU A 579 19.17 -13.88 24.11
C GLU A 579 18.45 -15.23 24.06
N ALA A 580 17.11 -15.25 23.89
CA ALA A 580 16.33 -16.49 23.84
C ALA A 580 16.67 -17.40 22.63
N ILE A 581 17.20 -16.84 21.54
CA ILE A 581 17.65 -17.60 20.36
C ILE A 581 19.16 -17.88 20.36
N ASN A 582 19.89 -17.49 21.41
CA ASN A 582 21.35 -17.57 21.51
C ASN A 582 22.10 -16.78 20.43
N GLY A 583 21.56 -15.63 20.03
CA GLY A 583 22.12 -14.78 18.98
C GLY A 583 22.07 -15.39 17.57
N TYR A 584 22.87 -14.84 16.66
CA TYR A 584 22.95 -15.36 15.28
C TYR A 584 23.78 -16.63 15.20
N ALA A 585 23.23 -17.68 14.58
CA ALA A 585 23.90 -18.94 14.38
C ALA A 585 24.97 -18.89 13.28
N VAL A 586 26.07 -19.60 13.49
CA VAL A 586 27.18 -19.74 12.55
C VAL A 586 26.85 -20.89 11.60
N LEU A 587 26.45 -20.57 10.36
CA LEU A 587 25.98 -21.56 9.38
C LEU A 587 26.90 -21.63 8.16
N ARG A 588 27.30 -22.84 7.76
CA ARG A 588 28.24 -23.10 6.64
C ARG A 588 27.70 -22.61 5.30
N TYR A 589 26.39 -22.72 5.09
CA TYR A 589 25.75 -22.40 3.81
C TYR A 589 25.01 -21.04 3.79
N GLY A 590 25.12 -20.25 4.87
CA GLY A 590 24.38 -19.00 5.11
C GLY A 590 22.99 -19.26 5.69
N GLY A 591 22.11 -18.26 5.68
CA GLY A 591 20.71 -18.39 6.13
C GLY A 591 20.51 -18.07 7.62
N GLU A 592 21.43 -17.31 8.19
CA GLU A 592 21.42 -16.79 9.55
C GLU A 592 20.12 -16.02 9.88
N ASP A 593 19.55 -15.32 8.89
CA ASP A 593 18.27 -14.64 9.01
C ASP A 593 17.10 -15.60 9.10
N TRP A 594 17.08 -16.62 8.26
CA TRP A 594 16.05 -17.65 8.28
C TRP A 594 16.11 -18.46 9.59
N TYR A 595 17.32 -18.77 10.06
CA TYR A 595 17.53 -19.41 11.36
C TYR A 595 17.00 -18.53 12.49
N ALA A 596 17.46 -17.29 12.61
CA ALA A 596 17.05 -16.38 13.67
C ALA A 596 15.52 -16.20 13.73
N GLN A 597 14.89 -16.00 12.58
CA GLN A 597 13.42 -15.86 12.48
C GLN A 597 12.67 -17.13 12.89
N THR A 598 13.16 -18.30 12.48
CA THR A 598 12.50 -19.57 12.80
C THR A 598 12.68 -19.93 14.27
N SER A 599 13.86 -19.67 14.83
CA SER A 599 14.13 -19.79 16.26
C SER A 599 13.28 -18.83 17.09
N ALA A 600 13.14 -17.56 16.67
CA ALA A 600 12.28 -16.59 17.32
C ALA A 600 10.83 -17.08 17.39
N ARG A 601 10.26 -17.53 16.26
CA ARG A 601 8.90 -18.10 16.21
C ARG A 601 8.75 -19.35 17.05
N MET A 602 9.76 -20.23 17.06
CA MET A 602 9.77 -21.43 17.90
C MET A 602 9.74 -21.08 19.39
N LYS A 603 10.37 -19.97 19.78
CA LYS A 603 10.39 -19.44 21.15
C LYS A 603 9.17 -18.56 21.48
N GLY A 604 8.19 -18.46 20.58
CA GLY A 604 6.94 -17.71 20.79
C GLY A 604 7.00 -16.22 20.43
N TRP A 605 8.08 -15.76 19.82
CA TRP A 605 8.20 -14.38 19.33
C TRP A 605 7.69 -14.22 17.90
N ASP A 606 7.11 -13.06 17.59
CA ASP A 606 6.77 -12.70 16.22
C ASP A 606 8.03 -12.22 15.46
N ALA A 607 8.09 -12.56 14.17
CA ALA A 607 9.13 -12.12 13.26
C ALA A 607 8.50 -11.65 11.95
N GLU A 608 8.40 -10.33 11.77
CA GLU A 608 7.64 -9.72 10.68
C GLU A 608 8.41 -8.55 10.05
N PRO A 609 8.45 -8.44 8.71
CA PRO A 609 9.06 -7.31 8.04
C PRO A 609 8.16 -6.07 8.12
N VAL A 610 8.75 -4.89 7.89
CA VAL A 610 8.04 -3.61 7.73
C VAL A 610 8.19 -3.16 6.26
N PRO A 611 7.25 -3.51 5.37
CA PRO A 611 7.38 -3.22 3.94
C PRO A 611 7.53 -1.73 3.60
N GLU A 612 7.05 -0.85 4.49
CA GLU A 612 7.15 0.60 4.34
C GLU A 612 8.56 1.16 4.55
N LEU A 613 9.45 0.42 5.22
CA LEU A 613 10.83 0.83 5.44
C LEU A 613 11.73 0.29 4.35
N ARG A 614 12.61 1.13 3.83
CA ARG A 614 13.43 0.82 2.66
C ARG A 614 14.88 0.67 3.09
N ILE A 615 15.49 -0.44 2.67
CA ILE A 615 16.92 -0.71 2.77
C ILE A 615 17.48 -0.62 1.37
N PHE A 616 18.27 0.42 1.09
CA PHE A 616 18.88 0.61 -0.22
C PHE A 616 20.20 -0.16 -0.26
N HIS A 617 20.27 -1.19 -1.09
CA HIS A 617 21.42 -2.09 -1.18
C HIS A 617 22.23 -1.76 -2.43
N HIS A 618 23.44 -1.23 -2.24
CA HIS A 618 24.26 -0.63 -3.30
C HIS A 618 24.95 -1.67 -4.20
N ARG A 619 24.89 -2.96 -3.81
CA ARG A 619 25.37 -4.10 -4.60
C ARG A 619 24.23 -5.06 -4.95
N SER A 620 24.16 -5.57 -6.17
CA SER A 620 23.21 -6.66 -6.47
C SER A 620 23.61 -7.94 -5.73
N THR A 621 22.72 -8.51 -4.92
CA THR A 621 23.05 -9.68 -4.10
C THR A 621 23.01 -10.97 -4.93
N GLY A 622 24.07 -11.78 -4.85
CA GLY A 622 24.09 -13.14 -5.43
C GLY A 622 24.85 -13.33 -6.76
N GLY A 623 25.63 -12.35 -7.21
CA GLY A 623 26.36 -12.41 -8.49
C GLY A 623 27.74 -13.09 -8.47
N ALA A 624 28.38 -13.27 -7.32
CA ALA A 624 29.81 -13.59 -7.27
C ALA A 624 30.20 -15.05 -7.60
N ASP A 625 29.33 -16.04 -7.31
CA ASP A 625 29.67 -17.47 -7.47
C ASP A 625 29.07 -18.12 -8.74
N GLY A 626 28.37 -17.35 -9.58
CA GLY A 626 27.57 -17.88 -10.68
C GLY A 626 26.24 -18.49 -10.21
N GLN A 627 25.22 -18.40 -11.07
CA GLN A 627 23.83 -18.72 -10.70
C GLN A 627 23.65 -20.19 -10.28
N LEU A 628 24.31 -21.14 -10.97
CA LEU A 628 24.16 -22.57 -10.67
C LEU A 628 24.79 -22.98 -9.33
N ARG A 629 25.98 -22.44 -8.98
CA ARG A 629 26.59 -22.70 -7.67
C ARG A 629 25.74 -22.11 -6.55
N SER A 630 25.13 -20.95 -6.78
CA SER A 630 24.17 -20.37 -5.84
C SER A 630 22.95 -21.28 -5.66
N CYS A 631 22.36 -21.82 -6.74
CA CYS A 631 21.26 -22.78 -6.66
C CYS A 631 21.64 -24.04 -5.88
N LEU A 632 22.79 -24.65 -6.19
CA LEU A 632 23.32 -25.82 -5.49
C LEU A 632 23.50 -25.56 -3.99
N ARG A 633 24.13 -24.44 -3.63
CA ARG A 633 24.29 -24.01 -2.24
C ARG A 633 22.95 -23.83 -1.54
N CYS A 634 21.95 -23.24 -2.20
CA CYS A 634 20.64 -23.08 -1.59
C CYS A 634 19.95 -24.41 -1.26
N GLY A 635 20.21 -25.46 -2.05
CA GLY A 635 19.73 -26.81 -1.73
C GLY A 635 20.44 -27.40 -0.52
N LYS A 636 21.76 -27.19 -0.41
CA LYS A 636 22.54 -27.56 0.77
C LYS A 636 22.05 -26.86 2.05
N LEU A 637 21.73 -25.56 1.93
CA LEU A 637 21.13 -24.76 3.00
C LEU A 637 19.78 -25.32 3.46
N ASP A 638 18.89 -25.66 2.52
CA ASP A 638 17.57 -26.20 2.88
C ASP A 638 17.69 -27.51 3.64
N TYR A 639 18.67 -28.35 3.27
CA TYR A 639 18.97 -29.58 3.98
C TYR A 639 19.55 -29.30 5.38
N SER A 640 20.54 -28.42 5.50
CA SER A 640 21.20 -28.13 6.78
C SER A 640 20.24 -27.50 7.81
N MET A 641 19.24 -26.76 7.34
CA MET A 641 18.14 -26.21 8.14
C MET A 641 17.05 -27.23 8.49
N GLY A 642 17.07 -28.41 7.88
CA GLY A 642 16.12 -29.49 8.18
C GLY A 642 14.79 -29.42 7.44
N THR A 643 14.75 -28.81 6.26
CA THR A 643 13.55 -28.76 5.41
C THR A 643 12.96 -30.15 5.15
N ASP A 644 11.63 -30.22 5.09
CA ASP A 644 10.90 -31.44 4.72
C ASP A 644 11.20 -31.81 3.25
N PRO A 645 11.64 -33.04 2.94
CA PRO A 645 12.00 -33.43 1.58
C PRO A 645 10.86 -33.23 0.56
N LEU A 646 9.61 -33.48 0.94
CA LEU A 646 8.47 -33.27 0.06
C LEU A 646 8.27 -31.77 -0.22
N PHE A 647 8.47 -30.94 0.80
CA PHE A 647 8.42 -29.49 0.63
C PHE A 647 9.51 -29.00 -0.31
N GLU A 648 10.72 -29.56 -0.24
CA GLU A 648 11.82 -29.21 -1.14
C GLU A 648 11.54 -29.60 -2.59
N LEU A 649 10.97 -30.79 -2.83
CA LEU A 649 10.55 -31.21 -4.17
C LEU A 649 9.53 -30.23 -4.78
N VAL A 650 8.52 -29.84 -4.01
CA VAL A 650 7.51 -28.85 -4.45
C VAL A 650 8.16 -27.49 -4.69
N LYS A 651 9.10 -27.09 -3.83
CA LYS A 651 9.86 -25.83 -3.96
C LYS A 651 10.69 -25.82 -5.25
N CYS A 652 11.30 -26.94 -5.62
CA CYS A 652 12.04 -27.12 -6.87
C CYS A 652 11.11 -27.13 -8.09
N ALA A 653 10.00 -27.88 -8.05
CA ALA A 653 9.02 -27.94 -9.14
C ALA A 653 8.48 -26.55 -9.52
N ARG A 654 8.17 -25.71 -8.51
CA ARG A 654 7.71 -24.32 -8.74
C ARG A 654 8.77 -23.39 -9.34
N ARG A 655 10.04 -23.81 -9.35
CA ARG A 655 11.18 -23.03 -9.86
C ARG A 655 11.67 -23.52 -11.23
N ILE A 656 11.05 -24.54 -11.82
CA ILE A 656 11.44 -25.05 -13.15
C ILE A 656 11.41 -23.94 -14.20
N THR A 657 10.44 -23.01 -14.13
CA THR A 657 10.30 -21.88 -15.06
C THR A 657 11.15 -20.66 -14.71
N SER A 658 11.89 -20.70 -13.59
CA SER A 658 12.76 -19.60 -13.17
C SER A 658 14.14 -19.74 -13.79
N SER A 659 14.77 -18.62 -14.17
CA SER A 659 16.14 -18.63 -14.67
C SER A 659 17.13 -19.06 -13.57
N PRO A 660 18.11 -19.94 -13.86
CA PRO A 660 18.30 -20.68 -15.11
C PRO A 660 17.26 -21.80 -15.28
N PHE A 661 16.53 -21.77 -16.40
CA PHE A 661 15.37 -22.63 -16.66
C PHE A 661 15.74 -24.10 -16.50
N LEU A 662 14.93 -24.85 -15.72
CA LEU A 662 15.12 -26.25 -15.34
C LEU A 662 16.41 -26.56 -14.57
N ILE A 663 17.58 -26.21 -15.11
CA ILE A 663 18.90 -26.54 -14.57
C ILE A 663 19.10 -25.91 -13.19
N GLY A 664 18.55 -24.72 -12.92
CA GLY A 664 18.60 -24.11 -11.58
C GLY A 664 17.83 -24.89 -10.53
N ALA A 665 16.66 -25.44 -10.89
CA ALA A 665 15.88 -26.30 -10.01
C ALA A 665 16.58 -27.64 -9.77
N LEU A 666 17.16 -28.24 -10.82
CA LEU A 666 17.94 -29.48 -10.72
C LEU A 666 19.20 -29.29 -9.86
N ALA A 667 19.93 -28.18 -10.04
CA ALA A 667 21.11 -27.87 -9.24
C ALA A 667 20.75 -27.72 -7.76
N ARG A 668 19.64 -27.03 -7.43
CA ARG A 668 19.13 -26.94 -6.05
C ARG A 668 18.81 -28.33 -5.50
N LEU A 669 18.02 -29.11 -6.22
CA LEU A 669 17.63 -30.45 -5.79
C LEU A 669 18.84 -31.36 -5.58
N ALA A 670 19.82 -31.31 -6.48
CA ALA A 670 21.07 -32.06 -6.35
C ALA A 670 21.83 -31.71 -5.06
N GLY A 671 21.88 -30.42 -4.69
CA GLY A 671 22.52 -29.98 -3.45
C GLY A 671 21.83 -30.51 -2.19
N PHE A 672 20.50 -30.54 -2.20
CA PHE A 672 19.70 -31.11 -1.11
C PHE A 672 19.87 -32.63 -1.03
N VAL A 673 19.68 -33.32 -2.15
CA VAL A 673 19.74 -34.79 -2.25
C VAL A 673 21.13 -35.30 -1.90
N TRP A 674 22.19 -34.62 -2.34
CA TRP A 674 23.56 -34.99 -2.01
C TRP A 674 23.76 -35.08 -0.49
N LEU A 675 23.47 -34.01 0.25
CA LEU A 675 23.62 -34.04 1.72
C LEU A 675 22.63 -34.99 2.40
N TYR A 676 21.44 -35.17 1.81
CA TYR A 676 20.45 -36.12 2.30
C TYR A 676 20.94 -37.57 2.23
N LEU A 677 21.50 -37.98 1.09
CA LEU A 677 22.06 -39.31 0.90
C LEU A 677 23.36 -39.52 1.68
N SER A 678 24.20 -38.48 1.77
CA SER A 678 25.42 -38.50 2.58
C SER A 678 25.16 -38.48 4.09
N ARG A 679 23.91 -38.29 4.54
CA ARG A 679 23.51 -38.23 5.96
C ARG A 679 24.32 -37.22 6.77
N GLU A 680 24.65 -36.09 6.16
CA GLU A 680 25.40 -35.03 6.82
C GLU A 680 24.62 -34.50 8.04
N PRO A 681 25.28 -34.26 9.18
CA PRO A 681 24.63 -33.68 10.34
C PRO A 681 24.04 -32.31 9.99
N LYS A 682 22.82 -32.05 10.47
CA LYS A 682 22.14 -30.78 10.27
C LYS A 682 22.72 -29.72 11.21
N GLU A 683 22.74 -28.47 10.76
CA GLU A 683 23.17 -27.33 11.58
C GLU A 683 22.04 -26.83 12.48
N ALA A 684 20.78 -27.06 12.09
CA ALA A 684 19.61 -26.83 12.93
C ALA A 684 19.39 -27.95 13.95
N SER A 685 18.99 -27.61 15.17
CA SER A 685 18.67 -28.59 16.22
C SER A 685 17.48 -29.47 15.81
N PRO A 686 17.34 -30.69 16.38
CA PRO A 686 16.20 -31.57 16.10
C PRO A 686 14.85 -30.90 16.35
N GLU A 687 14.74 -30.09 17.41
CA GLU A 687 13.54 -29.35 17.79
C GLU A 687 13.22 -28.27 16.74
N LEU A 688 14.21 -27.50 16.32
CA LEU A 688 14.05 -26.47 15.29
C LEU A 688 13.66 -27.10 13.94
N CYS A 689 14.26 -28.24 13.60
CA CYS A 689 13.87 -29.01 12.41
C CYS A 689 12.41 -29.48 12.50
N ALA A 690 11.98 -30.01 13.64
CA ALA A 690 10.61 -30.47 13.84
C ALA A 690 9.61 -29.31 13.73
N PHE A 691 9.94 -28.17 14.35
CA PHE A 691 9.14 -26.95 14.27
C PHE A 691 9.04 -26.42 12.83
N LEU A 692 10.18 -26.29 12.13
CA LEU A 692 10.22 -25.83 10.75
C LEU A 692 9.36 -26.73 9.84
N ARG A 693 9.48 -28.05 9.98
CA ARG A 693 8.70 -29.01 9.19
C ARG A 693 7.22 -28.92 9.52
N LYS A 694 6.83 -28.66 10.77
CA LYS A 694 5.44 -28.39 11.15
C LYS A 694 4.91 -27.15 10.44
N GLU A 695 5.66 -26.04 10.44
CA GLU A 695 5.28 -24.83 9.69
C GLU A 695 5.17 -25.11 8.17
N GLN A 696 6.13 -25.82 7.60
CA GLN A 696 6.14 -26.18 6.18
C GLN A 696 4.94 -27.04 5.80
N ARG A 697 4.62 -28.07 6.60
CA ARG A 697 3.44 -28.90 6.41
C ARG A 697 2.15 -28.11 6.60
N GLN A 698 2.05 -27.23 7.59
CA GLN A 698 0.88 -26.35 7.75
C GLN A 698 0.68 -25.46 6.51
N ARG A 699 1.76 -24.90 5.95
CA ARG A 699 1.70 -24.14 4.70
C ARG A 699 1.30 -25.00 3.50
N PHE A 700 1.77 -26.24 3.45
CA PHE A 700 1.43 -27.22 2.41
C PHE A 700 -0.04 -27.66 2.51
N PHE A 701 -0.54 -27.97 3.70
CA PHE A 701 -1.93 -28.34 3.92
C PHE A 701 -2.89 -27.15 3.86
N ALA A 702 -2.48 -25.95 4.21
CA ALA A 702 -3.27 -24.73 3.94
C ALA A 702 -3.44 -24.49 2.42
N PHE A 703 -2.53 -25.03 1.60
CA PHE A 703 -2.63 -25.01 0.15
C PHE A 703 -3.52 -26.15 -0.41
N LEU A 704 -3.67 -27.26 0.33
CA LEU A 704 -4.44 -28.45 -0.07
C LEU A 704 -5.82 -28.61 0.60
N LYS A 705 -6.06 -27.99 1.75
CA LYS A 705 -7.35 -28.09 2.46
C LYS A 705 -8.41 -27.28 1.70
N PRO A 706 -9.49 -27.93 1.22
CA PRO A 706 -10.73 -27.22 1.03
C PRO A 706 -11.19 -26.72 2.41
N THR A 707 -11.76 -25.53 2.47
CA THR A 707 -12.33 -24.96 3.70
C THR A 707 -13.27 -25.98 4.34
N SER A 708 -13.21 -26.15 5.66
CA SER A 708 -13.93 -27.14 6.46
C SER A 708 -15.47 -27.08 6.39
N GLN A 709 -16.04 -26.26 5.51
CA GLN A 709 -17.45 -26.34 5.13
C GLN A 709 -17.75 -27.46 4.12
N GLN A 710 -16.75 -28.01 3.42
CA GLN A 710 -16.96 -29.12 2.48
C GLN A 710 -16.93 -30.51 3.11
N ALA A 711 -16.37 -30.66 4.32
CA ALA A 711 -16.32 -31.96 5.01
C ALA A 711 -17.68 -32.35 5.61
N THR A 712 -18.46 -31.37 6.09
CA THR A 712 -19.80 -31.62 6.64
C THR A 712 -20.80 -32.01 5.55
N ALA A 713 -20.69 -31.42 4.36
CA ALA A 713 -21.56 -31.74 3.21
C ALA A 713 -21.34 -33.16 2.63
N LEU A 714 -20.23 -33.82 2.96
CA LEU A 714 -19.91 -35.18 2.53
C LEU A 714 -20.31 -36.26 3.56
N LEU A 715 -20.55 -35.87 4.82
CA LEU A 715 -21.04 -36.77 5.87
C LEU A 715 -22.56 -36.76 6.00
N GLU A 716 -23.25 -35.73 5.52
CA GLU A 716 -24.73 -35.68 5.43
C GLU A 716 -25.30 -36.35 4.16
N ARG A 717 -24.45 -36.98 3.34
CA ARG A 717 -24.86 -37.80 2.18
C ARG A 717 -24.50 -39.29 2.33
N ARG A 718 -24.48 -39.78 3.57
CA ARG A 718 -24.47 -41.22 3.86
C ARG A 718 -25.54 -41.58 4.87
#